data_AF-A0A9Q5HZD6-F1
#
_entry.id   AF-A0A9Q5HZD6-F1
#
_cell.length_a   1.000
_cell.length_b   1.000
_cell.length_c   1.000
_cell.angle_alpha   90.00
_cell.angle_beta   90.00
_cell.angle_gamma   90.00
#
_symmetry.space_group_name_H-M   'P 1'
#
loop_
_entity.id
_entity.type
_entity.pdbx_description
1 polymer ?
#
loop_
_entity_poly.entity_id
_entity_poly.type
_entity_poly.pdbx_seq_one_letter_code
_entity_poly.pdbx_strand_id
1 'polypeptide(L)'
;MRYFSTRGDGKELSFEETVLTGLAPDGGLYIPIEIPKLPDDWQTKWSSFSFQELSLEILSLYIDPSEISRDELRKLVDKSYSTFRHPDVTPLKKLSDDLFVLELFHGPTFAFKDVALQLLGNLFEFFLLRRNARKKAGEPRERLTVLGATSGDTGSAAIYGLRNKADISIFILHPKGRVSPIQEAQMTTVTDDNVHNVAVKGTFDDCQDIVKALFADGEFNSTHHLGAINSINWARILAQTVYYFLAFFHARRLLSAGSSAELQFVVPTGNFGDILAGYYAKRMGLPCARLAVATNENDILVRFWKNGRYEKSASVSAEGAAAPANGASDGRQAAQTGGVRATLSPAMDILVSSNFERLLWYLAFEAIGAKDRKVACATVANWMSKVKSNGRVEVPTGVLELARRDFIAERISDKQTTETIRSFYKSSPSYIVDPHTAVGLAAAKIIATRNPPSTLQIVLSTAHPAKFSEAVTAALADEAGFNFGRDVLPEEFKGLLERKRRVIDVEKPDVSLVKAVIENEAQEKGGKVSSQIGTNLQALIDAQNTPSLPNSSIVLVVSNRKAAYGLTRAANASPPIATAYLALQPYLKSNPGKTRADYDAEIAKIVLDARPDLVVLAGWMHVLSEAFLDPVEEAARVRGKPIPVINLHPALPGAFEGANAIKREYDAFQKGEVDKVGVMVHRVIKEVDRGEPVIVKEVPLEKGETLEVFGERLHKTEWEVLVQGASKVLEEVQ
;
A
#
# COMPACT_ATOMS: atom_id res chain seq x y z
N MET A 1 8.46 24.54 -13.84
CA MET A 1 7.03 24.12 -13.91
C MET A 1 6.45 24.05 -12.50
N ARG A 2 5.16 24.39 -12.29
CA ARG A 2 4.46 24.28 -10.99
C ARG A 2 3.13 23.54 -11.13
N TYR A 3 2.56 23.10 -10.01
CA TYR A 3 1.35 22.27 -9.94
C TYR A 3 0.36 22.79 -8.89
N PHE A 4 -0.93 22.63 -9.11
CA PHE A 4 -1.97 23.04 -8.15
C PHE A 4 -3.10 22.00 -8.09
N SER A 5 -3.95 22.08 -7.06
CA SER A 5 -5.06 21.15 -6.86
C SER A 5 -6.25 21.47 -7.76
N THR A 6 -6.92 20.45 -8.31
CA THR A 6 -8.20 20.59 -9.02
C THR A 6 -9.33 21.19 -8.17
N ARG A 7 -9.18 21.27 -6.85
CA ARG A 7 -10.20 21.79 -5.92
C ARG A 7 -9.79 23.07 -5.20
N GLY A 8 -8.55 23.53 -5.40
CA GLY A 8 -8.03 24.71 -4.73
C GLY A 8 -6.80 25.29 -5.45
N ASP A 9 -6.73 26.61 -5.55
CA ASP A 9 -5.65 27.31 -6.25
C ASP A 9 -4.64 28.00 -5.30
N GLY A 10 -4.73 27.70 -4.00
CA GLY A 10 -3.99 28.44 -2.97
C GLY A 10 -2.49 28.14 -2.91
N LYS A 11 -2.08 26.87 -2.91
CA LYS A 11 -0.66 26.45 -2.80
C LYS A 11 -0.22 25.74 -4.07
N GLU A 12 0.72 26.35 -4.79
CA GLU A 12 1.38 25.70 -5.92
C GLU A 12 2.59 24.88 -5.43
N LEU A 13 2.72 23.65 -5.93
CA LEU A 13 3.78 22.71 -5.60
C LEU A 13 4.79 22.55 -6.75
N SER A 14 6.02 22.17 -6.39
CA SER A 14 7.07 21.72 -7.29
C SER A 14 6.74 20.33 -7.85
N PHE A 15 7.50 19.83 -8.82
CA PHE A 15 7.33 18.45 -9.28
C PHE A 15 7.63 17.44 -8.16
N GLU A 16 8.74 17.61 -7.45
CA GLU A 16 9.12 16.80 -6.28
C GLU A 16 8.03 16.80 -5.21
N GLU A 17 7.56 17.99 -4.82
CA GLU A 17 6.49 18.14 -3.82
C GLU A 17 5.21 17.43 -4.28
N THR A 18 4.83 17.58 -5.55
CA THR A 18 3.64 16.94 -6.12
C THR A 18 3.75 15.41 -6.13
N VAL A 19 4.90 14.89 -6.53
CA VAL A 19 5.15 13.45 -6.60
C VAL A 19 5.09 12.84 -5.21
N LEU A 20 5.77 13.41 -4.22
CA LEU A 20 5.80 12.89 -2.85
C LEU A 20 4.46 13.07 -2.11
N THR A 21 3.73 14.17 -2.37
CA THR A 21 2.42 14.42 -1.74
C THR A 21 1.34 13.51 -2.29
N GLY A 22 1.30 13.28 -3.61
CA GLY A 22 0.29 12.44 -4.26
C GLY A 22 -1.10 13.08 -4.32
N LEU A 23 -1.88 13.00 -3.23
CA LEU A 23 -3.23 13.57 -3.12
C LEU A 23 -3.18 14.93 -2.41
N ALA A 24 -3.87 15.95 -2.92
CA ALA A 24 -3.89 17.24 -2.27
C ALA A 24 -4.68 17.21 -0.94
N PRO A 25 -4.32 18.02 0.07
CA PRO A 25 -5.01 18.03 1.38
C PRO A 25 -6.52 18.35 1.31
N ASP A 26 -6.97 19.07 0.28
CA ASP A 26 -8.38 19.37 0.00
C ASP A 26 -9.13 18.21 -0.72
N GLY A 27 -8.45 17.08 -0.89
CA GLY A 27 -8.92 15.90 -1.60
C GLY A 27 -8.94 16.04 -3.12
N GLY A 28 -8.41 17.13 -3.68
CA GLY A 28 -8.23 17.32 -5.11
C GLY A 28 -6.96 16.66 -5.64
N LEU A 29 -6.80 16.72 -6.96
CA LEU A 29 -5.71 16.10 -7.70
C LEU A 29 -4.76 17.16 -8.26
N TYR A 30 -3.46 16.93 -8.19
CA TYR A 30 -2.50 17.87 -8.79
C TYR A 30 -2.50 17.81 -10.31
N ILE A 31 -2.51 19.00 -10.94
CA ILE A 31 -2.37 19.22 -12.38
C ILE A 31 -1.37 20.36 -12.61
N PRO A 32 -0.67 20.41 -13.76
CA PRO A 32 0.28 21.48 -14.06
C PRO A 32 -0.45 22.82 -14.23
N ILE A 33 0.21 23.93 -13.87
CA ILE A 33 -0.34 25.28 -14.04
C ILE A 33 -0.72 25.59 -15.49
N GLU A 34 0.00 24.99 -16.44
CA GLU A 34 -0.28 25.01 -17.87
C GLU A 34 0.18 23.71 -18.50
N ILE A 35 -0.48 23.29 -19.59
CA ILE A 35 -0.01 22.17 -20.41
C ILE A 35 1.04 22.73 -21.38
N PRO A 36 2.31 22.29 -21.33
CA PRO A 36 3.35 22.79 -22.22
C PRO A 36 3.03 22.48 -23.67
N LYS A 37 3.38 23.40 -24.57
CA LYS A 37 3.32 23.16 -26.01
C LYS A 37 4.54 22.38 -26.47
N LEU A 38 4.39 21.59 -27.53
CA LEU A 38 5.50 20.92 -28.17
C LEU A 38 6.46 21.93 -28.83
N PRO A 39 7.79 21.69 -28.80
CA PRO A 39 8.76 22.50 -29.55
C PRO A 39 8.49 22.45 -31.06
N ASP A 40 8.73 23.52 -31.81
CA ASP A 40 8.38 23.59 -33.24
C ASP A 40 9.00 22.47 -34.11
N ASP A 41 10.18 21.95 -33.73
CA ASP A 41 10.92 20.90 -34.44
C ASP A 41 10.61 19.48 -33.93
N TRP A 42 9.67 19.29 -33.00
CA TRP A 42 9.42 18.00 -32.34
C TRP A 42 9.14 16.87 -33.33
N GLN A 43 8.38 17.15 -34.40
CA GLN A 43 7.97 16.13 -35.37
C GLN A 43 9.15 15.56 -36.13
N THR A 44 10.13 16.39 -36.49
CA THR A 44 11.31 15.95 -37.23
C THR A 44 12.34 15.37 -36.27
N LYS A 45 12.62 16.07 -35.18
CA LYS A 45 13.64 15.68 -34.19
C LYS A 45 13.30 14.37 -33.50
N TRP A 46 12.07 14.21 -33.02
CA TRP A 46 11.67 13.03 -32.23
C TRP A 46 11.25 11.84 -33.09
N SER A 47 11.20 12.01 -34.42
CA SER A 47 10.72 10.99 -35.37
C SER A 47 11.45 9.65 -35.31
N SER A 48 12.67 9.62 -34.79
CA SER A 48 13.55 8.44 -34.68
C SER A 48 13.89 8.08 -33.22
N PHE A 49 13.36 8.83 -32.26
CA PHE A 49 13.70 8.65 -30.85
C PHE A 49 13.20 7.31 -30.32
N SER A 50 14.03 6.70 -29.48
CA SER A 50 13.67 5.60 -28.59
C SER A 50 12.65 6.05 -27.53
N PHE A 51 12.07 5.08 -26.83
CA PHE A 51 11.15 5.36 -25.73
C PHE A 51 11.82 6.18 -24.61
N GLN A 52 13.10 5.92 -24.34
CA GLN A 52 13.90 6.63 -23.33
C GLN A 52 14.18 8.08 -23.76
N GLU A 53 14.53 8.31 -25.03
CA GLU A 53 14.76 9.67 -25.55
C GLU A 53 13.46 10.48 -25.57
N LEU A 54 12.33 9.88 -25.98
CA LEU A 54 11.01 10.51 -25.89
C LEU A 54 10.63 10.81 -24.44
N SER A 55 10.87 9.88 -23.52
CA SER A 55 10.67 10.10 -22.09
C SER A 55 11.47 11.30 -21.61
N LEU A 56 12.75 11.39 -21.98
CA LEU A 56 13.59 12.51 -21.56
C LEU A 56 13.02 13.86 -22.04
N GLU A 57 12.61 13.97 -23.30
CA GLU A 57 12.08 15.23 -23.81
C GLU A 57 10.72 15.59 -23.22
N ILE A 58 9.78 14.64 -23.17
CA ILE A 58 8.43 14.88 -22.68
C ILE A 58 8.46 15.20 -21.18
N LEU A 59 9.19 14.43 -20.38
CA LEU A 59 9.29 14.66 -18.94
C LEU A 59 9.96 16.01 -18.65
N SER A 60 10.98 16.42 -19.42
CA SER A 60 11.67 17.71 -19.24
C SER A 60 10.76 18.93 -19.44
N LEU A 61 9.66 18.82 -20.19
CA LEU A 61 8.69 19.90 -20.33
C LEU A 61 7.86 20.14 -19.06
N TYR A 62 7.78 19.14 -18.18
CA TYR A 62 6.99 19.17 -16.95
C TYR A 62 7.85 19.23 -15.67
N ILE A 63 9.16 19.02 -15.78
CA ILE A 63 10.07 18.95 -14.65
C ILE A 63 11.07 20.10 -14.75
N ASP A 64 11.16 20.90 -13.70
CA ASP A 64 12.14 21.98 -13.65
C ASP A 64 13.57 21.40 -13.58
N PRO A 65 14.54 21.88 -14.40
CA PRO A 65 15.91 21.40 -14.35
C PRO A 65 16.62 21.59 -13.00
N SER A 66 16.15 22.54 -12.18
CA SER A 66 16.63 22.71 -10.80
C SER A 66 16.15 21.61 -9.85
N GLU A 67 15.04 20.94 -10.19
CA GLU A 67 14.51 19.80 -9.45
C GLU A 67 15.07 18.47 -9.95
N ILE A 68 15.24 18.27 -11.26
CA ILE A 68 15.95 17.10 -11.78
C ILE A 68 16.75 17.56 -12.99
N SER A 69 18.08 17.51 -12.91
CA SER A 69 18.91 17.84 -14.08
C SER A 69 18.66 16.84 -15.21
N ARG A 70 18.93 17.26 -16.45
CA ARG A 70 18.70 16.41 -17.63
C ARG A 70 19.45 15.08 -17.57
N ASP A 71 20.66 15.07 -17.00
CA ASP A 71 21.45 13.85 -16.84
C ASP A 71 20.94 12.94 -15.72
N GLU A 72 20.43 13.51 -14.62
CA GLU A 72 19.75 12.74 -13.58
C GLU A 72 18.46 12.12 -14.13
N LEU A 73 17.68 12.88 -14.90
CA LEU A 73 16.46 12.41 -15.52
C LEU A 73 16.73 11.29 -16.53
N ARG A 74 17.79 11.41 -17.34
CA ARG A 74 18.22 10.34 -18.25
C ARG A 74 18.54 9.05 -17.49
N LYS A 75 19.34 9.13 -16.43
CA LYS A 75 19.67 7.96 -15.58
C LYS A 75 18.42 7.32 -14.98
N LEU A 76 17.45 8.12 -14.52
CA LEU A 76 16.18 7.63 -13.98
C LEU A 76 15.34 6.91 -15.05
N VAL A 77 15.22 7.50 -16.24
CA VAL A 77 14.51 6.92 -17.38
C VAL A 77 15.15 5.61 -17.82
N ASP A 78 16.47 5.59 -18.03
CA ASP A 78 17.20 4.40 -18.46
C ASP A 78 17.06 3.27 -17.44
N LYS A 79 17.23 3.57 -16.15
CA LYS A 79 17.02 2.61 -15.05
C LYS A 79 15.58 2.07 -15.06
N SER A 80 14.57 2.93 -15.23
CA SER A 80 13.15 2.55 -15.16
C SER A 80 12.75 1.59 -16.28
N TYR A 81 13.17 1.89 -17.51
CA TYR A 81 12.71 1.14 -18.68
C TYR A 81 13.65 0.00 -19.10
N SER A 82 14.80 -0.15 -18.44
CA SER A 82 15.69 -1.33 -18.59
C SER A 82 15.04 -2.66 -18.19
N THR A 83 13.95 -2.62 -17.42
CA THR A 83 13.21 -3.81 -16.95
C THR A 83 12.17 -4.31 -17.94
N PHE A 84 12.00 -3.62 -19.08
CA PHE A 84 11.10 -4.02 -20.14
C PHE A 84 11.80 -4.96 -21.10
N ARG A 85 11.11 -6.01 -21.50
CA ARG A 85 11.69 -7.12 -22.27
C ARG A 85 11.70 -6.87 -23.77
N HIS A 86 10.92 -5.89 -24.22
CA HIS A 86 10.92 -5.45 -25.60
C HIS A 86 11.81 -4.21 -25.76
N PRO A 87 12.68 -4.12 -26.79
CA PRO A 87 13.58 -2.98 -26.99
C PRO A 87 12.86 -1.63 -27.12
N ASP A 88 11.68 -1.63 -27.76
CA ASP A 88 10.85 -0.43 -27.89
C ASP A 88 10.08 -0.05 -26.62
N VAL A 89 10.15 -0.86 -25.55
CA VAL A 89 9.36 -0.76 -24.30
C VAL A 89 7.85 -0.99 -24.53
N THR A 90 7.25 -0.30 -25.49
CA THR A 90 5.83 -0.34 -25.87
C THR A 90 5.69 -0.49 -27.40
N PRO A 91 5.90 -1.70 -27.96
CA PRO A 91 5.84 -1.91 -29.41
C PRO A 91 4.42 -1.74 -29.98
N LEU A 92 4.37 -1.28 -31.23
CA LEU A 92 3.13 -1.14 -32.00
C LEU A 92 3.02 -2.30 -32.99
N LYS A 93 1.95 -3.07 -32.88
CA LYS A 93 1.64 -4.20 -33.76
C LYS A 93 0.50 -3.86 -34.71
N LYS A 94 0.73 -4.05 -36.01
CA LYS A 94 -0.32 -3.91 -37.03
C LYS A 94 -1.16 -5.19 -37.07
N LEU A 95 -2.48 -5.07 -36.90
CA LEU A 95 -3.42 -6.20 -37.01
C LEU A 95 -4.16 -6.21 -38.35
N SER A 96 -4.49 -5.04 -38.89
CA SER A 96 -5.03 -4.83 -40.24
C SER A 96 -4.53 -3.48 -40.79
N ASP A 97 -4.98 -3.09 -41.98
CA ASP A 97 -4.60 -1.80 -42.58
C ASP A 97 -5.07 -0.58 -41.78
N ASP A 98 -6.16 -0.73 -41.03
CA ASP A 98 -6.83 0.32 -40.26
C ASP A 98 -6.73 0.14 -38.73
N LEU A 99 -6.14 -0.97 -38.26
CA LEU A 99 -6.09 -1.31 -36.83
C LEU A 99 -4.69 -1.71 -36.37
N PHE A 100 -4.24 -1.03 -35.33
CA PHE A 100 -3.01 -1.33 -34.60
C PHE A 100 -3.33 -1.63 -33.13
N VAL A 101 -2.44 -2.40 -32.51
CA VAL A 101 -2.41 -2.62 -31.07
C VAL A 101 -1.09 -2.11 -30.52
N LEU A 102 -1.15 -1.26 -29.49
CA LEU A 102 0.00 -0.83 -28.72
C LEU A 102 0.17 -1.75 -27.52
N GLU A 103 1.17 -2.63 -27.55
CA GLU A 103 1.41 -3.61 -26.48
C GLU A 103 2.12 -2.91 -25.30
N LEU A 104 1.42 -2.77 -24.17
CA LEU A 104 1.95 -2.10 -22.97
C LEU A 104 2.38 -3.09 -21.87
N PHE A 105 2.42 -4.38 -22.17
CA PHE A 105 2.62 -5.45 -21.19
C PHE A 105 4.03 -6.05 -21.19
N HIS A 106 5.02 -5.39 -21.78
CA HIS A 106 6.39 -5.91 -21.85
C HIS A 106 7.23 -5.64 -20.59
N GLY A 107 6.66 -4.90 -19.62
CA GLY A 107 7.24 -4.64 -18.31
C GLY A 107 7.27 -5.88 -17.40
N PRO A 108 7.88 -5.77 -16.20
CA PRO A 108 8.14 -6.90 -15.32
C PRO A 108 6.88 -7.62 -14.81
N THR A 109 5.72 -6.97 -14.80
CA THR A 109 4.47 -7.55 -14.28
C THR A 109 3.45 -7.84 -15.35
N PHE A 110 3.82 -7.69 -16.62
CA PHE A 110 2.97 -7.99 -17.77
C PHE A 110 1.72 -7.12 -17.87
N ALA A 111 1.79 -5.87 -17.41
CA ALA A 111 0.69 -4.91 -17.47
C ALA A 111 1.19 -3.47 -17.67
N PHE A 112 0.36 -2.64 -18.30
CA PHE A 112 0.70 -1.25 -18.65
C PHE A 112 1.09 -0.36 -17.46
N LYS A 113 0.66 -0.74 -16.25
CA LYS A 113 0.98 -0.01 -15.02
C LYS A 113 2.49 0.01 -14.75
N ASP A 114 3.23 -0.95 -15.31
CA ASP A 114 4.70 -0.99 -15.22
C ASP A 114 5.34 0.29 -15.76
N VAL A 115 4.81 0.86 -16.85
CA VAL A 115 5.39 2.08 -17.47
C VAL A 115 5.44 3.22 -16.46
N ALA A 116 4.35 3.41 -15.72
CA ALA A 116 4.25 4.44 -14.71
C ALA A 116 4.98 4.08 -13.42
N LEU A 117 4.83 2.84 -12.93
CA LEU A 117 5.27 2.48 -11.58
C LEU A 117 6.76 2.19 -11.48
N GLN A 118 7.41 1.76 -12.57
CA GLN A 118 8.88 1.67 -12.61
C GLN A 118 9.53 3.06 -12.47
N LEU A 119 9.01 4.06 -13.20
CA LEU A 119 9.50 5.43 -13.08
C LEU A 119 9.17 6.05 -11.72
N LEU A 120 7.92 5.89 -11.24
CA LEU A 120 7.49 6.45 -9.96
C LEU A 120 8.34 5.93 -8.79
N GLY A 121 8.64 4.63 -8.76
CA GLY A 121 9.46 4.07 -7.69
C GLY A 121 10.90 4.59 -7.70
N ASN A 122 11.49 4.80 -8.89
CA ASN A 122 12.79 5.44 -9.02
C ASN A 122 12.75 6.92 -8.61
N LEU A 123 11.67 7.65 -8.92
CA LEU A 123 11.49 9.04 -8.50
C LEU A 123 11.37 9.16 -6.98
N PHE A 124 10.60 8.29 -6.32
CA PHE A 124 10.51 8.28 -4.86
C PHE A 124 11.87 8.06 -4.20
N GLU A 125 12.60 7.02 -4.63
CA GLU A 125 13.94 6.73 -4.12
C GLU A 125 14.88 7.92 -4.32
N PHE A 126 14.89 8.50 -5.52
CA PHE A 126 15.73 9.65 -5.85
C PHE A 126 15.47 10.86 -4.94
N PHE A 127 14.21 11.25 -4.77
CA PHE A 127 13.87 12.40 -3.94
C PHE A 127 14.14 12.14 -2.45
N LEU A 128 13.80 10.96 -1.94
CA LEU A 128 14.07 10.60 -0.54
C LEU A 128 15.56 10.58 -0.25
N LEU A 129 16.37 9.95 -1.11
CA LEU A 129 17.84 9.92 -0.95
C LEU A 129 18.42 11.34 -0.95
N ARG A 130 17.96 12.19 -1.86
CA ARG A 130 18.42 13.57 -1.95
C ARG A 130 18.03 14.40 -0.72
N ARG A 131 16.80 14.26 -0.22
CA ARG A 131 16.37 14.93 1.02
C ARG A 131 17.18 14.46 2.20
N ASN A 132 17.37 13.15 2.34
CA ASN A 132 18.17 12.56 3.41
C ASN A 132 19.64 12.96 3.36
N ALA A 133 20.22 13.15 2.18
CA ALA A 133 21.60 13.63 2.03
C ALA A 133 21.78 15.10 2.48
N ARG A 134 20.70 15.89 2.56
CA ARG A 134 20.73 17.28 3.03
C ARG A 134 20.52 17.40 4.55
N LYS A 135 20.12 16.32 5.22
CA LYS A 135 19.89 16.30 6.67
C LYS A 135 21.20 16.34 7.43
N LYS A 136 21.20 16.99 8.59
CA LYS A 136 22.37 17.04 9.47
C LYS A 136 22.55 15.71 10.21
N ALA A 137 23.77 15.43 10.66
CA ALA A 137 24.03 14.27 11.50
C ALA A 137 23.14 14.30 12.76
N GLY A 138 22.44 13.19 13.03
CA GLY A 138 21.50 13.06 14.14
C GLY A 138 20.04 13.43 13.81
N GLU A 139 19.75 14.03 12.65
CA GLU A 139 18.36 14.25 12.22
C GLU A 139 17.73 12.94 11.72
N PRO A 140 16.44 12.69 12.04
CA PRO A 140 15.78 11.46 11.61
C PRO A 140 15.67 11.41 10.08
N ARG A 141 16.07 10.28 9.50
CA ARG A 141 15.92 10.03 8.06
C ARG A 141 14.43 10.05 7.69
N GLU A 142 14.11 10.72 6.59
CA GLU A 142 12.82 10.57 5.92
C GLU A 142 12.71 9.17 5.32
N ARG A 143 11.56 8.54 5.56
CA ARG A 143 11.19 7.23 5.01
C ARG A 143 9.77 7.31 4.46
N LEU A 144 9.44 6.42 3.53
CA LEU A 144 8.10 6.30 2.98
C LEU A 144 7.56 4.89 3.21
N THR A 145 6.43 4.78 3.89
CA THR A 145 5.72 3.50 4.07
C THR A 145 4.55 3.46 3.09
N VAL A 146 4.75 2.83 1.95
CA VAL A 146 3.73 2.72 0.92
C VAL A 146 2.70 1.67 1.33
N LEU A 147 1.43 2.07 1.38
CA LEU A 147 0.31 1.19 1.72
C LEU A 147 -0.70 1.14 0.57
N GLY A 148 -1.15 -0.06 0.23
CA GLY A 148 -2.16 -0.25 -0.82
C GLY A 148 -2.99 -1.51 -0.62
N ALA A 149 -4.17 -1.53 -1.25
CA ALA A 149 -5.01 -2.71 -1.36
C ALA A 149 -5.11 -3.12 -2.84
N THR A 150 -5.17 -4.42 -3.13
CA THR A 150 -5.27 -4.92 -4.50
C THR A 150 -6.15 -6.16 -4.64
N SER A 151 -6.75 -6.30 -5.81
CA SER A 151 -7.34 -7.54 -6.32
C SER A 151 -6.36 -8.35 -7.17
N GLY A 152 -5.12 -7.88 -7.36
CA GLY A 152 -4.03 -8.63 -8.00
C GLY A 152 -3.08 -7.76 -8.82
N ASP A 153 -3.57 -7.24 -9.96
CA ASP A 153 -2.72 -6.60 -10.98
C ASP A 153 -1.99 -5.34 -10.49
N THR A 154 -2.71 -4.42 -9.85
CA THR A 154 -2.13 -3.15 -9.38
C THR A 154 -1.06 -3.36 -8.31
N GLY A 155 -1.25 -4.35 -7.42
CA GLY A 155 -0.28 -4.66 -6.37
C GLY A 155 1.03 -5.19 -6.93
N SER A 156 0.97 -6.04 -7.95
CA SER A 156 2.16 -6.55 -8.64
C SER A 156 3.02 -5.39 -9.18
N ALA A 157 2.43 -4.51 -9.99
CA ALA A 157 3.18 -3.40 -10.60
C ALA A 157 3.74 -2.41 -9.54
N ALA A 158 3.03 -2.20 -8.43
CA ALA A 158 3.50 -1.41 -7.31
C ALA A 158 4.70 -2.05 -6.59
N ILE A 159 4.62 -3.35 -6.31
CA ILE A 159 5.70 -4.13 -5.70
C ILE A 159 6.95 -4.09 -6.57
N TYR A 160 6.84 -4.37 -7.87
CA TYR A 160 8.01 -4.34 -8.76
C TYR A 160 8.57 -2.93 -8.98
N GLY A 161 7.75 -1.89 -8.87
CA GLY A 161 8.22 -0.50 -8.91
C GLY A 161 9.01 -0.10 -7.67
N LEU A 162 8.64 -0.65 -6.51
CA LEU A 162 9.19 -0.25 -5.20
C LEU A 162 10.12 -1.28 -4.55
N ARG A 163 10.27 -2.49 -5.09
CA ARG A 163 11.20 -3.48 -4.56
C ARG A 163 12.65 -2.96 -4.58
N ASN A 164 13.39 -3.25 -3.52
CA ASN A 164 14.77 -2.81 -3.27
C ASN A 164 14.99 -1.29 -3.40
N LYS A 165 13.98 -0.47 -3.11
CA LYS A 165 14.16 0.99 -3.05
C LYS A 165 14.60 1.43 -1.66
N ALA A 166 15.66 2.23 -1.60
CA ALA A 166 16.17 2.78 -0.34
C ALA A 166 15.15 3.69 0.33
N ASP A 167 15.10 3.65 1.67
CA ASP A 167 14.20 4.44 2.52
C ASP A 167 12.69 4.26 2.22
N ILE A 168 12.30 3.20 1.49
CA ILE A 168 10.90 2.88 1.17
C ILE A 168 10.58 1.46 1.63
N SER A 169 9.42 1.28 2.26
CA SER A 169 8.80 -0.04 2.50
C SER A 169 7.41 -0.07 1.87
N ILE A 170 6.97 -1.21 1.34
CA ILE A 170 5.66 -1.36 0.70
C ILE A 170 4.86 -2.49 1.34
N PHE A 171 3.62 -2.18 1.74
CA PHE A 171 2.63 -3.08 2.31
C PHE A 171 1.44 -3.18 1.36
N ILE A 172 1.23 -4.35 0.76
CA ILE A 172 0.11 -4.60 -0.14
C ILE A 172 -0.86 -5.58 0.50
N LEU A 173 -2.05 -5.08 0.84
CA LEU A 173 -3.15 -5.88 1.33
C LEU A 173 -3.88 -6.53 0.16
N HIS A 174 -4.11 -7.83 0.26
CA HIS A 174 -4.92 -8.58 -0.71
C HIS A 174 -5.83 -9.59 0.00
N PRO A 175 -7.03 -9.85 -0.52
CA PRO A 175 -7.93 -10.83 0.08
C PRO A 175 -7.38 -12.24 -0.10
N LYS A 176 -7.17 -12.94 1.02
CA LYS A 176 -6.61 -14.30 1.06
C LYS A 176 -7.47 -15.26 0.24
N GLY A 177 -6.85 -15.94 -0.73
CA GLY A 177 -7.51 -16.93 -1.60
C GLY A 177 -8.47 -16.35 -2.64
N ARG A 178 -8.49 -15.02 -2.83
CA ARG A 178 -9.38 -14.34 -3.80
C ARG A 178 -8.64 -13.58 -4.92
N VAL A 179 -7.33 -13.78 -5.02
CA VAL A 179 -6.49 -13.27 -6.11
C VAL A 179 -6.13 -14.44 -7.00
N SER A 180 -6.07 -14.26 -8.33
CA SER A 180 -5.68 -15.35 -9.21
C SER A 180 -4.27 -15.87 -8.88
N PRO A 181 -3.98 -17.17 -9.03
CA PRO A 181 -2.70 -17.75 -8.63
C PRO A 181 -1.48 -17.06 -9.25
N ILE A 182 -1.56 -16.68 -10.53
CA ILE A 182 -0.48 -15.98 -11.24
C ILE A 182 -0.26 -14.59 -10.64
N GLN A 183 -1.33 -13.81 -10.43
CA GLN A 183 -1.21 -12.46 -9.87
C GLN A 183 -0.72 -12.49 -8.42
N GLU A 184 -1.20 -13.42 -7.60
CA GLU A 184 -0.70 -13.61 -6.25
C GLU A 184 0.77 -14.02 -6.24
N ALA A 185 1.18 -14.95 -7.12
CA ALA A 185 2.57 -15.36 -7.20
C ALA A 185 3.48 -14.22 -7.69
N GLN A 186 3.03 -13.38 -8.63
CA GLN A 186 3.78 -12.18 -9.02
C GLN A 186 4.08 -11.28 -7.81
N MET A 187 3.14 -11.12 -6.87
CA MET A 187 3.34 -10.30 -5.68
C MET A 187 4.19 -10.99 -4.62
N THR A 188 3.84 -12.24 -4.29
CA THR A 188 4.33 -12.96 -3.11
C THR A 188 5.68 -13.64 -3.30
N THR A 189 6.12 -13.84 -4.54
CA THR A 189 7.46 -14.40 -4.86
C THR A 189 8.57 -13.33 -4.89
N VAL A 190 8.20 -12.06 -4.71
CA VAL A 190 9.15 -10.97 -4.47
C VAL A 190 9.48 -10.95 -2.98
N THR A 191 10.62 -11.55 -2.62
CA THR A 191 11.03 -11.74 -1.22
C THR A 191 11.91 -10.62 -0.65
N ASP A 192 12.13 -9.57 -1.44
CA ASP A 192 12.91 -8.38 -1.11
C ASP A 192 12.49 -7.79 0.24
N ASP A 193 13.45 -7.39 1.07
CA ASP A 193 13.19 -7.04 2.47
C ASP A 193 12.23 -5.88 2.67
N ASN A 194 12.03 -5.04 1.65
CA ASN A 194 11.13 -3.89 1.72
C ASN A 194 9.72 -4.17 1.21
N VAL A 195 9.42 -5.41 0.83
CA VAL A 195 8.14 -5.83 0.27
C VAL A 195 7.41 -6.72 1.27
N HIS A 196 6.21 -6.30 1.65
CA HIS A 196 5.37 -6.97 2.63
C HIS A 196 3.99 -7.23 2.01
N ASN A 197 3.74 -8.48 1.64
CA ASN A 197 2.42 -8.93 1.18
C ASN A 197 1.57 -9.30 2.39
N VAL A 198 0.40 -8.69 2.51
CA VAL A 198 -0.51 -8.87 3.66
C VAL A 198 -1.80 -9.54 3.18
N ALA A 199 -1.91 -10.85 3.39
CA ALA A 199 -3.07 -11.64 3.01
C ALA A 199 -4.16 -11.54 4.08
N VAL A 200 -5.19 -10.74 3.82
CA VAL A 200 -6.28 -10.51 4.76
C VAL A 200 -7.40 -11.53 4.52
N LYS A 201 -7.80 -12.27 5.56
CA LYS A 201 -8.96 -13.16 5.51
C LYS A 201 -10.25 -12.34 5.50
N GLY A 202 -10.60 -11.85 4.32
CA GLY A 202 -11.76 -10.99 4.07
C GLY A 202 -11.98 -10.79 2.58
N THR A 203 -12.60 -9.68 2.22
CA THR A 203 -12.88 -9.25 0.87
C THR A 203 -11.89 -8.18 0.39
N PHE A 204 -11.94 -7.84 -0.90
CA PHE A 204 -11.17 -6.71 -1.41
C PHE A 204 -11.62 -5.37 -0.79
N ASP A 205 -12.94 -5.21 -0.57
CA ASP A 205 -13.51 -4.03 0.07
C ASP A 205 -12.99 -3.86 1.49
N ASP A 206 -12.90 -4.97 2.25
CA ASP A 206 -12.28 -4.96 3.59
C ASP A 206 -10.83 -4.46 3.54
N CYS A 207 -10.03 -4.94 2.60
CA CYS A 207 -8.66 -4.44 2.40
C CYS A 207 -8.64 -2.94 2.10
N GLN A 208 -9.53 -2.46 1.23
CA GLN A 208 -9.62 -1.04 0.90
C GLN A 208 -10.04 -0.19 2.11
N ASP A 209 -10.97 -0.66 2.91
CA ASP A 209 -11.48 0.05 4.07
C ASP A 209 -10.43 0.11 5.19
N ILE A 210 -9.64 -0.95 5.38
CA ILE A 210 -8.48 -0.91 6.28
C ILE A 210 -7.47 0.15 5.83
N VAL A 211 -7.12 0.17 4.53
CA VAL A 211 -6.19 1.18 4.00
C VAL A 211 -6.73 2.59 4.22
N LYS A 212 -8.02 2.84 3.94
CA LYS A 212 -8.66 4.16 4.19
C LYS A 212 -8.61 4.54 5.67
N ALA A 213 -8.89 3.60 6.57
CA ALA A 213 -8.85 3.84 8.01
C ALA A 213 -7.44 4.21 8.48
N LEU A 214 -6.40 3.56 7.95
CA LEU A 214 -5.01 3.88 8.26
C LEU A 214 -4.59 5.26 7.75
N PHE A 215 -5.03 5.66 6.56
CA PHE A 215 -4.77 7.02 6.05
C PHE A 215 -5.53 8.11 6.82
N ALA A 216 -6.70 7.78 7.39
CA ALA A 216 -7.49 8.70 8.22
C ALA A 216 -6.93 8.86 9.64
N ASP A 217 -6.05 7.95 10.07
CA ASP A 217 -5.37 8.02 11.36
C ASP A 217 -4.16 8.96 11.29
N GLY A 218 -4.36 10.21 11.73
CA GLY A 218 -3.34 11.26 11.65
C GLY A 218 -2.09 10.96 12.48
N GLU A 219 -2.23 10.34 13.64
CA GLU A 219 -1.09 9.98 14.50
C GLU A 219 -0.26 8.88 13.82
N PHE A 220 -0.91 7.78 13.41
CA PHE A 220 -0.25 6.67 12.75
C PHE A 220 0.43 7.09 11.43
N ASN A 221 -0.24 7.94 10.64
CA ASN A 221 0.32 8.48 9.41
C ASN A 221 1.53 9.39 9.69
N SER A 222 1.47 10.23 10.73
CA SER A 222 2.60 11.09 11.11
C SER A 222 3.84 10.27 11.54
N THR A 223 3.63 9.15 12.24
CA THR A 223 4.70 8.27 12.74
C THR A 223 5.32 7.42 11.64
N HIS A 224 4.51 6.83 10.76
CA HIS A 224 4.97 5.87 9.76
C HIS A 224 5.15 6.44 8.36
N HIS A 225 4.80 7.72 8.16
CA HIS A 225 4.88 8.42 6.88
C HIS A 225 4.18 7.63 5.76
N LEU A 226 2.87 7.39 5.93
CA LEU A 226 2.13 6.57 4.99
C LEU A 226 2.04 7.26 3.62
N GLY A 227 2.51 6.56 2.60
CA GLY A 227 2.37 6.92 1.20
C GLY A 227 1.34 6.04 0.51
N ALA A 228 0.55 6.60 -0.40
CA ALA A 228 -0.32 5.80 -1.25
C ALA A 228 0.33 5.59 -2.62
N ILE A 229 0.24 4.37 -3.17
CA ILE A 229 0.57 4.08 -4.58
C ILE A 229 -0.68 4.14 -5.45
N ASN A 230 -1.38 5.25 -5.36
CA ASN A 230 -2.69 5.44 -5.97
C ASN A 230 -2.57 5.81 -7.46
N SER A 231 -3.65 5.55 -8.22
CA SER A 231 -3.79 5.84 -9.65
C SER A 231 -3.75 7.33 -9.99
N ILE A 232 -3.71 8.18 -8.97
CA ILE A 232 -3.85 9.62 -9.07
C ILE A 232 -2.52 10.37 -8.99
N ASN A 233 -1.41 9.73 -8.65
CA ASN A 233 -0.11 10.41 -8.60
C ASN A 233 0.22 11.00 -9.99
N TRP A 234 0.61 12.28 -10.04
CA TRP A 234 0.86 13.00 -11.29
C TRP A 234 1.93 12.32 -12.16
N ALA A 235 3.03 11.84 -11.56
CA ALA A 235 4.10 11.18 -12.31
C ALA A 235 3.63 9.93 -13.07
N ARG A 236 2.56 9.28 -12.62
CA ARG A 236 1.97 8.15 -13.35
C ARG A 236 1.36 8.58 -14.67
N ILE A 237 0.55 9.65 -14.64
CA ILE A 237 -0.10 10.20 -15.84
C ILE A 237 0.98 10.72 -16.80
N LEU A 238 1.96 11.43 -16.25
CA LEU A 238 3.04 12.00 -17.03
C LEU A 238 3.89 10.93 -17.75
N ALA A 239 4.25 9.83 -17.06
CA ALA A 239 4.96 8.71 -17.69
C ALA A 239 4.16 8.06 -18.82
N GLN A 240 2.84 7.96 -18.65
CA GLN A 240 1.93 7.36 -19.62
C GLN A 240 1.81 8.18 -20.91
N THR A 241 2.03 9.49 -20.86
CA THR A 241 1.99 10.36 -22.04
C THR A 241 2.97 9.92 -23.12
N VAL A 242 4.11 9.33 -22.73
CA VAL A 242 5.23 8.98 -23.64
C VAL A 242 4.81 7.97 -24.72
N TYR A 243 4.07 6.92 -24.36
CA TYR A 243 3.73 5.87 -25.35
C TYR A 243 2.73 6.35 -26.41
N TYR A 244 1.98 7.43 -26.17
CA TYR A 244 1.16 8.06 -27.22
C TYR A 244 2.03 8.68 -28.32
N PHE A 245 3.14 9.32 -27.94
CA PHE A 245 4.11 9.86 -28.90
C PHE A 245 4.87 8.76 -29.64
N LEU A 246 5.34 7.72 -28.92
CA LEU A 246 6.01 6.59 -29.56
C LEU A 246 5.08 5.90 -30.56
N ALA A 247 3.85 5.59 -30.15
CA ALA A 247 2.85 4.96 -31.02
C ALA A 247 2.49 5.83 -32.22
N PHE A 248 2.39 7.15 -32.05
CA PHE A 248 2.21 8.08 -33.16
C PHE A 248 3.34 7.96 -34.19
N PHE A 249 4.60 8.03 -33.75
CA PHE A 249 5.73 7.94 -34.67
C PHE A 249 5.84 6.56 -35.33
N HIS A 250 5.63 5.49 -34.57
CA HIS A 250 5.63 4.12 -35.11
C HIS A 250 4.53 3.93 -36.15
N ALA A 251 3.30 4.37 -35.87
CA ALA A 251 2.21 4.34 -36.82
C ALA A 251 2.53 5.15 -38.08
N ARG A 252 3.03 6.38 -37.93
CA ARG A 252 3.41 7.24 -39.06
C ARG A 252 4.47 6.61 -39.97
N ARG A 253 5.44 5.88 -39.42
CA ARG A 253 6.47 5.16 -40.20
C ARG A 253 5.89 3.99 -41.02
N LEU A 254 4.77 3.41 -40.57
CA LEU A 254 4.08 2.33 -41.28
C LEU A 254 3.14 2.85 -42.38
N LEU A 255 2.90 4.16 -42.44
CA LEU A 255 2.08 4.80 -43.46
C LEU A 255 2.92 5.25 -44.65
N SER A 256 2.28 5.28 -45.83
CA SER A 256 2.89 5.86 -47.02
C SER A 256 3.22 7.33 -46.80
N ALA A 257 4.34 7.78 -47.38
CA ALA A 257 4.74 9.18 -47.35
C ALA A 257 3.61 10.08 -47.86
N GLY A 258 3.28 11.14 -47.11
CA GLY A 258 2.18 12.05 -47.44
C GLY A 258 0.77 11.56 -47.03
N SER A 259 0.64 10.41 -46.36
CA SER A 259 -0.66 9.96 -45.84
C SER A 259 -1.30 11.00 -44.93
N SER A 260 -2.56 11.34 -45.21
CA SER A 260 -3.43 12.22 -44.40
C SER A 260 -4.24 11.45 -43.36
N ALA A 261 -3.89 10.19 -43.10
CA ALA A 261 -4.64 9.36 -42.17
C ALA A 261 -4.57 9.93 -40.74
N GLU A 262 -5.74 10.04 -40.11
CA GLU A 262 -5.84 10.50 -38.72
C GLU A 262 -5.69 9.31 -37.78
N LEU A 263 -4.87 9.45 -36.74
CA LEU A 263 -4.72 8.43 -35.71
C LEU A 263 -5.75 8.64 -34.60
N GLN A 264 -6.48 7.60 -34.23
CA GLN A 264 -7.39 7.56 -33.09
C GLN A 264 -6.90 6.55 -32.06
N PHE A 265 -6.72 6.98 -30.81
CA PHE A 265 -6.40 6.08 -29.71
C PHE A 265 -7.69 5.55 -29.07
N VAL A 266 -7.78 4.23 -28.89
CA VAL A 266 -8.88 3.55 -28.21
C VAL A 266 -8.34 2.87 -26.96
N VAL A 267 -8.88 3.25 -25.80
CA VAL A 267 -8.28 2.93 -24.50
C VAL A 267 -9.28 2.17 -23.62
N PRO A 268 -9.01 0.90 -23.27
CA PRO A 268 -9.72 0.20 -22.20
C PRO A 268 -9.57 0.97 -20.89
N THR A 269 -10.65 1.57 -20.41
CA THR A 269 -10.60 2.61 -19.39
C THR A 269 -11.38 2.24 -18.14
N GLY A 270 -10.67 2.18 -17.00
CA GLY A 270 -11.24 2.22 -15.65
C GLY A 270 -11.09 3.62 -15.05
N ASN A 271 -10.03 3.83 -14.26
CA ASN A 271 -9.76 5.06 -13.49
C ASN A 271 -9.31 6.29 -14.30
N PHE A 272 -9.52 6.32 -15.63
CA PHE A 272 -9.25 7.43 -16.55
C PHE A 272 -7.78 7.88 -16.72
N GLY A 273 -6.83 7.37 -15.94
CA GLY A 273 -5.45 7.87 -15.97
C GLY A 273 -4.74 7.67 -17.32
N ASP A 274 -4.92 6.51 -17.93
CA ASP A 274 -4.32 6.17 -19.22
C ASP A 274 -4.80 7.11 -20.34
N ILE A 275 -6.12 7.15 -20.58
CA ILE A 275 -6.68 8.01 -21.63
C ILE A 275 -6.49 9.50 -21.34
N LEU A 276 -6.40 9.88 -20.06
CA LEU A 276 -6.05 11.23 -19.67
C LEU A 276 -4.62 11.59 -20.09
N ALA A 277 -3.67 10.65 -20.05
CA ALA A 277 -2.32 10.89 -20.59
C ALA A 277 -2.36 11.13 -22.11
N GLY A 278 -3.24 10.42 -22.83
CA GLY A 278 -3.54 10.71 -24.24
C GLY A 278 -4.14 12.10 -24.46
N TYR A 279 -4.97 12.56 -23.54
CA TYR A 279 -5.49 13.93 -23.54
C TYR A 279 -4.38 14.97 -23.33
N TYR A 280 -3.45 14.74 -22.38
CA TYR A 280 -2.29 15.60 -22.24
C TYR A 280 -1.45 15.63 -23.52
N ALA A 281 -1.16 14.48 -24.13
CA ALA A 281 -0.44 14.44 -25.41
C ALA A 281 -1.15 15.26 -26.50
N LYS A 282 -2.47 15.09 -26.66
CA LYS A 282 -3.29 15.87 -27.59
C LYS A 282 -3.23 17.37 -27.30
N ARG A 283 -3.37 17.76 -26.04
CA ARG A 283 -3.34 19.17 -25.60
C ARG A 283 -1.96 19.82 -25.72
N MET A 284 -0.88 19.02 -25.66
CA MET A 284 0.48 19.49 -25.97
C MET A 284 0.66 19.82 -27.46
N GLY A 285 -0.12 19.17 -28.33
CA GLY A 285 -0.11 19.37 -29.79
C GLY A 285 0.01 18.09 -30.62
N LEU A 286 -0.07 16.90 -30.01
CA LEU A 286 -0.03 15.63 -30.74
C LEU A 286 -1.26 15.50 -31.66
N PRO A 287 -1.09 15.39 -33.00
CA PRO A 287 -2.23 15.28 -33.91
C PRO A 287 -2.91 13.92 -33.75
N CYS A 288 -4.16 13.94 -33.27
CA CYS A 288 -5.00 12.75 -33.19
C CYS A 288 -6.48 13.13 -33.23
N ALA A 289 -7.30 12.20 -33.71
CA ALA A 289 -8.76 12.30 -33.71
C ALA A 289 -9.31 12.31 -32.27
N ARG A 290 -10.62 12.13 -32.10
CA ARG A 290 -11.23 11.98 -30.77
C ARG A 290 -10.65 10.76 -30.05
N LEU A 291 -10.30 10.91 -28.78
CA LEU A 291 -9.85 9.82 -27.92
C LEU A 291 -11.05 8.93 -27.56
N ALA A 292 -10.92 7.62 -27.71
CA ALA A 292 -11.99 6.68 -27.50
C ALA A 292 -11.88 5.96 -26.15
N VAL A 293 -12.84 6.22 -25.26
CA VAL A 293 -13.01 5.53 -23.97
C VAL A 293 -13.75 4.22 -24.22
N ALA A 294 -13.12 3.09 -23.93
CA ALA A 294 -13.78 1.78 -23.94
C ALA A 294 -13.99 1.32 -22.50
N THR A 295 -15.24 1.23 -22.04
CA THR A 295 -15.56 0.65 -20.72
C THR A 295 -16.13 -0.75 -20.86
N ASN A 296 -16.01 -1.55 -19.80
CA ASN A 296 -16.83 -2.74 -19.66
C ASN A 296 -18.25 -2.35 -19.20
N GLU A 297 -18.96 -3.27 -18.54
CA GLU A 297 -20.33 -3.03 -18.07
C GLU A 297 -20.44 -1.96 -16.98
N ASN A 298 -19.33 -1.61 -16.31
CA ASN A 298 -19.23 -0.48 -15.40
C ASN A 298 -19.03 0.83 -16.18
N ASP A 299 -20.14 1.38 -16.66
CA ASP A 299 -20.15 2.36 -17.75
C ASP A 299 -20.41 3.81 -17.30
N ILE A 300 -20.02 4.18 -16.07
CA ILE A 300 -20.19 5.54 -15.52
C ILE A 300 -19.64 6.63 -16.47
N LEU A 301 -18.53 6.35 -17.14
CA LEU A 301 -17.93 7.25 -18.13
C LEU A 301 -18.79 7.35 -19.39
N VAL A 302 -19.26 6.23 -19.94
CA VAL A 302 -20.13 6.22 -21.14
C VAL A 302 -21.42 7.00 -20.88
N ARG A 303 -22.02 6.84 -19.69
CA ARG A 303 -23.19 7.63 -19.28
C ARG A 303 -22.89 9.12 -19.26
N PHE A 304 -21.75 9.54 -18.73
CA PHE A 304 -21.32 10.94 -18.76
C PHE A 304 -21.26 11.48 -20.20
N TRP A 305 -20.60 10.81 -21.14
CA TRP A 305 -20.54 11.29 -22.54
C TRP A 305 -21.91 11.26 -23.24
N LYS A 306 -22.80 10.37 -22.83
CA LYS A 306 -24.14 10.24 -23.40
C LYS A 306 -25.08 11.37 -22.95
N ASN A 307 -25.03 11.81 -21.70
CA ASN A 307 -26.04 12.73 -21.17
C ASN A 307 -25.54 13.75 -20.12
N GLY A 308 -24.23 13.84 -19.88
CA GLY A 308 -23.65 14.77 -18.90
C GLY A 308 -23.77 14.32 -17.45
N ARG A 309 -24.29 13.11 -17.18
CA ARG A 309 -24.46 12.58 -15.82
C ARG A 309 -23.31 11.68 -15.44
N TYR A 310 -22.63 12.04 -14.37
CA TYR A 310 -21.63 11.24 -13.70
C TYR A 310 -22.24 10.68 -12.40
N GLU A 311 -22.73 9.45 -12.46
CA GLU A 311 -23.59 8.83 -11.42
C GLU A 311 -23.13 7.41 -11.13
N LYS A 312 -22.99 7.08 -9.84
CA LYS A 312 -22.71 5.72 -9.36
C LYS A 312 -23.91 4.81 -9.65
N SER A 313 -23.65 3.59 -10.11
CA SER A 313 -24.74 2.60 -10.33
C SER A 313 -25.38 2.21 -8.98
N ALA A 314 -26.71 2.03 -8.96
CA ALA A 314 -27.42 1.56 -7.77
C ALA A 314 -27.05 0.09 -7.45
N SER A 315 -27.10 -0.30 -6.17
CA SER A 315 -26.92 -1.69 -5.76
C SER A 315 -28.02 -2.57 -6.37
N VAL A 316 -27.66 -3.50 -7.25
CA VAL A 316 -28.60 -4.43 -7.89
C VAL A 316 -28.75 -5.67 -7.00
N SER A 317 -29.97 -6.05 -6.64
CA SER A 317 -30.27 -7.35 -6.00
C SER A 317 -30.10 -8.49 -7.01
N ALA A 318 -29.49 -9.58 -6.58
CA ALA A 318 -28.99 -10.65 -7.43
C ALA A 318 -30.09 -11.55 -8.01
N GLU A 319 -30.15 -11.66 -9.33
CA GLU A 319 -30.61 -12.86 -10.04
C GLU A 319 -29.54 -13.23 -11.09
N GLY A 320 -28.85 -14.36 -10.91
CA GLY A 320 -28.17 -15.05 -12.03
C GLY A 320 -26.64 -15.23 -12.04
N ALA A 321 -25.90 -15.11 -10.93
CA ALA A 321 -24.45 -15.44 -10.93
C ALA A 321 -24.20 -16.94 -10.66
N ALA A 322 -23.65 -17.66 -11.63
CA ALA A 322 -23.20 -19.04 -11.47
C ALA A 322 -21.95 -19.12 -10.56
N ALA A 323 -21.93 -20.09 -9.66
CA ALA A 323 -20.80 -20.36 -8.76
C ALA A 323 -19.55 -20.86 -9.52
N PRO A 324 -18.33 -20.56 -9.05
CA PRO A 324 -17.11 -21.07 -9.66
C PRO A 324 -17.02 -22.59 -9.51
N ALA A 325 -16.60 -23.28 -10.57
CA ALA A 325 -16.27 -24.70 -10.50
C ALA A 325 -14.89 -24.86 -9.83
N ASN A 326 -14.79 -25.78 -8.86
CA ASN A 326 -13.55 -26.31 -8.26
C ASN A 326 -12.72 -25.38 -7.34
N GLY A 327 -13.33 -24.44 -6.62
CA GLY A 327 -12.71 -23.85 -5.42
C GLY A 327 -11.50 -22.92 -5.66
N ALA A 328 -11.16 -22.60 -6.91
CA ALA A 328 -10.29 -21.50 -7.28
C ALA A 328 -11.14 -20.24 -7.55
N SER A 329 -10.70 -19.08 -7.03
CA SER A 329 -11.34 -17.80 -7.30
C SER A 329 -10.98 -17.34 -8.71
N ASP A 330 -11.98 -17.10 -9.55
CA ASP A 330 -11.87 -16.75 -10.98
C ASP A 330 -11.35 -15.32 -11.26
N GLY A 331 -10.66 -14.73 -10.28
CA GLY A 331 -10.37 -13.31 -10.23
C GLY A 331 -11.61 -12.41 -10.25
N ARG A 332 -12.84 -12.95 -10.29
CA ARG A 332 -14.04 -12.13 -10.15
C ARG A 332 -14.14 -11.68 -8.71
N GLN A 333 -14.33 -10.38 -8.54
CA GLN A 333 -14.66 -9.83 -7.25
C GLN A 333 -16.03 -10.39 -6.84
N ALA A 334 -16.07 -11.16 -5.75
CA ALA A 334 -17.31 -11.34 -5.01
C ALA A 334 -17.63 -10.02 -4.30
N ALA A 335 -18.07 -9.02 -5.05
CA ALA A 335 -18.57 -7.75 -4.56
C ALA A 335 -20.05 -7.63 -4.98
N GLN A 336 -20.95 -8.09 -4.12
CA GLN A 336 -22.39 -7.80 -4.22
C GLN A 336 -22.80 -6.65 -3.29
N THR A 337 -21.84 -5.90 -2.74
CA THR A 337 -22.07 -4.77 -1.86
C THR A 337 -21.34 -3.54 -2.40
N GLY A 338 -22.01 -2.70 -3.19
CA GLY A 338 -21.44 -1.40 -3.62
C GLY A 338 -21.80 -0.87 -5.00
N GLY A 339 -22.58 -1.61 -5.81
CA GLY A 339 -23.03 -1.15 -7.14
C GLY A 339 -22.01 -1.33 -8.28
N VAL A 340 -20.84 -1.93 -8.02
CA VAL A 340 -19.88 -2.36 -9.06
C VAL A 340 -20.28 -3.74 -9.56
N ARG A 341 -20.34 -3.92 -10.88
CA ARG A 341 -20.62 -5.22 -11.50
C ARG A 341 -19.29 -5.93 -11.77
N ALA A 342 -19.14 -7.17 -11.31
CA ALA A 342 -17.99 -8.00 -11.68
C ALA A 342 -18.06 -8.36 -13.18
N THR A 343 -16.95 -8.19 -13.90
CA THR A 343 -16.83 -8.52 -15.33
C THR A 343 -15.59 -9.38 -15.61
N LEU A 344 -15.38 -9.77 -16.87
CA LEU A 344 -14.14 -10.43 -17.31
C LEU A 344 -12.91 -9.50 -17.32
N SER A 345 -13.11 -8.19 -17.14
CA SER A 345 -12.06 -7.17 -17.17
C SER A 345 -11.95 -6.44 -15.82
N PRO A 346 -11.58 -7.15 -14.73
CA PRO A 346 -11.74 -6.67 -13.36
C PRO A 346 -10.90 -5.44 -13.01
N ALA A 347 -9.86 -5.12 -13.78
CA ALA A 347 -9.08 -3.88 -13.56
C ALA A 347 -9.82 -2.61 -14.03
N MET A 348 -10.95 -2.78 -14.75
CA MET A 348 -11.84 -1.71 -15.20
C MET A 348 -13.16 -1.65 -14.40
N ASP A 349 -13.38 -2.60 -13.48
CA ASP A 349 -14.56 -2.63 -12.61
C ASP A 349 -14.47 -1.54 -11.54
N ILE A 350 -14.99 -0.35 -11.88
CA ILE A 350 -14.91 0.85 -11.04
C ILE A 350 -16.29 1.45 -10.75
N LEU A 351 -16.45 1.97 -9.52
CA LEU A 351 -17.64 2.74 -9.14
C LEU A 351 -17.53 4.22 -9.54
N VAL A 352 -16.31 4.77 -9.39
CA VAL A 352 -15.95 6.15 -9.69
C VAL A 352 -14.58 6.11 -10.34
N SER A 353 -14.41 6.87 -11.41
CA SER A 353 -13.15 6.99 -12.13
C SER A 353 -12.29 8.09 -11.53
N SER A 354 -11.21 7.73 -10.83
CA SER A 354 -10.45 8.66 -10.00
C SER A 354 -9.87 9.85 -10.77
N ASN A 355 -9.26 9.63 -11.95
CA ASN A 355 -8.61 10.70 -12.70
C ASN A 355 -9.57 11.53 -13.56
N PHE A 356 -10.84 11.15 -13.63
CA PHE A 356 -11.83 11.89 -14.40
C PHE A 356 -12.02 13.32 -13.88
N GLU A 357 -11.77 13.54 -12.58
CA GLU A 357 -11.75 14.87 -11.96
C GLU A 357 -10.77 15.84 -12.64
N ARG A 358 -9.60 15.36 -13.11
CA ARG A 358 -8.64 16.23 -13.82
C ARG A 358 -9.22 16.76 -15.13
N LEU A 359 -9.91 15.90 -15.88
CA LEU A 359 -10.60 16.33 -17.10
C LEU A 359 -11.72 17.32 -16.77
N LEU A 360 -12.53 17.03 -15.74
CA LEU A 360 -13.60 17.95 -15.31
C LEU A 360 -13.08 19.35 -14.99
N TRP A 361 -11.87 19.47 -14.42
CA TRP A 361 -11.25 20.76 -14.20
C TRP A 361 -10.97 21.52 -15.50
N TYR A 362 -10.33 20.87 -16.48
CA TYR A 362 -10.07 21.52 -17.77
C TYR A 362 -11.35 21.92 -18.50
N LEU A 363 -12.39 21.06 -18.44
CA LEU A 363 -13.69 21.37 -19.03
C LEU A 363 -14.38 22.54 -18.31
N ALA A 364 -14.34 22.58 -16.98
CA ALA A 364 -14.89 23.69 -16.20
C ALA A 364 -14.16 25.01 -16.49
N PHE A 365 -12.83 24.97 -16.57
CA PHE A 365 -11.99 26.12 -16.87
C PHE A 365 -12.24 26.64 -18.29
N GLU A 366 -12.35 25.76 -19.27
CA GLU A 366 -12.63 26.14 -20.66
C GLU A 366 -14.07 26.65 -20.85
N ALA A 367 -15.05 26.08 -20.15
CA ALA A 367 -16.45 26.52 -20.21
C ALA A 367 -16.67 27.96 -19.74
N ILE A 368 -15.78 28.49 -18.89
CA ILE A 368 -15.79 29.90 -18.44
C ILE A 368 -14.84 30.79 -19.27
N GLY A 369 -14.35 30.30 -20.40
CA GLY A 369 -13.44 31.03 -21.29
C GLY A 369 -11.99 31.09 -20.82
N ALA A 370 -11.55 30.13 -19.99
CA ALA A 370 -10.17 30.01 -19.49
C ALA A 370 -9.64 31.26 -18.74
N LYS A 371 -10.52 31.94 -18.00
CA LYS A 371 -10.20 33.21 -17.35
C LYS A 371 -9.82 33.10 -15.88
N ASP A 372 -10.40 32.16 -15.14
CA ASP A 372 -10.27 32.12 -13.68
C ASP A 372 -10.15 30.68 -13.13
N ARG A 373 -8.97 30.34 -12.62
CA ARG A 373 -8.69 29.03 -12.00
C ARG A 373 -9.54 28.82 -10.74
N LYS A 374 -9.82 29.85 -9.95
CA LYS A 374 -10.60 29.75 -8.70
C LYS A 374 -12.00 29.27 -8.97
N VAL A 375 -12.64 29.83 -10.00
CA VAL A 375 -14.00 29.45 -10.40
C VAL A 375 -14.03 28.01 -10.88
N ALA A 376 -13.04 27.58 -11.67
CA ALA A 376 -12.94 26.18 -12.10
C ALA A 376 -12.73 25.22 -10.91
N CYS A 377 -11.83 25.55 -10.00
CA CYS A 377 -11.58 24.77 -8.77
C CYS A 377 -12.84 24.65 -7.90
N ALA A 378 -13.53 25.77 -7.64
CA ALA A 378 -14.77 25.77 -6.87
C ALA A 378 -15.89 24.97 -7.56
N THR A 379 -15.96 25.03 -8.90
CA THR A 379 -16.93 24.26 -9.68
C THR A 379 -16.69 22.75 -9.55
N VAL A 380 -15.44 22.31 -9.71
CA VAL A 380 -15.06 20.90 -9.55
C VAL A 380 -15.27 20.44 -8.11
N ALA A 381 -14.87 21.24 -7.11
CA ALA A 381 -15.10 20.93 -5.70
C ALA A 381 -16.59 20.69 -5.39
N ASN A 382 -17.47 21.54 -5.92
CA ASN A 382 -18.92 21.39 -5.80
C ASN A 382 -19.42 20.11 -6.49
N TRP A 383 -18.97 19.82 -7.72
CA TRP A 383 -19.35 18.58 -8.41
C TRP A 383 -18.92 17.34 -7.65
N MET A 384 -17.68 17.29 -7.16
CA MET A 384 -17.16 16.16 -6.40
C MET A 384 -17.86 16.01 -5.04
N SER A 385 -18.23 17.11 -4.40
CA SER A 385 -19.05 17.10 -3.19
C SER A 385 -20.42 16.45 -3.45
N LYS A 386 -21.10 16.80 -4.55
CA LYS A 386 -22.38 16.19 -4.95
C LYS A 386 -22.26 14.69 -5.25
N VAL A 387 -21.18 14.26 -5.90
CA VAL A 387 -20.91 12.83 -6.12
C VAL A 387 -20.68 12.10 -4.80
N LYS A 388 -20.02 12.75 -3.83
CA LYS A 388 -19.79 12.18 -2.50
C LYS A 388 -21.08 12.07 -1.69
N SER A 389 -21.93 13.10 -1.67
CA SER A 389 -23.17 13.12 -0.87
C SER A 389 -24.34 12.39 -1.51
N ASN A 390 -24.55 12.57 -2.82
CA ASN A 390 -25.75 12.10 -3.52
C ASN A 390 -25.44 10.99 -4.53
N GLY A 391 -24.18 10.57 -4.65
CA GLY A 391 -23.75 9.55 -5.62
C GLY A 391 -23.73 10.03 -7.08
N ARG A 392 -24.08 11.29 -7.37
CA ARG A 392 -24.23 11.80 -8.74
C ARG A 392 -23.98 13.28 -8.90
N VAL A 393 -23.61 13.67 -10.12
CA VAL A 393 -23.62 15.06 -10.60
C VAL A 393 -23.98 15.10 -12.09
N GLU A 394 -24.68 16.15 -12.49
CA GLU A 394 -24.97 16.46 -13.90
C GLU A 394 -24.23 17.75 -14.25
N VAL A 395 -23.45 17.73 -15.33
CA VAL A 395 -22.71 18.91 -15.80
C VAL A 395 -23.54 19.72 -16.79
N PRO A 396 -23.31 21.04 -16.91
CA PRO A 396 -23.97 21.86 -17.92
C PRO A 396 -23.71 21.36 -19.35
N THR A 397 -24.65 21.59 -20.27
CA THR A 397 -24.53 21.18 -21.69
C THR A 397 -23.23 21.68 -22.34
N GLY A 398 -22.81 22.92 -22.06
CA GLY A 398 -21.56 23.45 -22.60
C GLY A 398 -20.32 22.64 -22.18
N VAL A 399 -20.29 22.14 -20.93
CA VAL A 399 -19.21 21.28 -20.41
C VAL A 399 -19.24 19.91 -21.12
N LEU A 400 -20.42 19.36 -21.35
CA LEU A 400 -20.60 18.11 -22.07
C LEU A 400 -20.15 18.21 -23.53
N GLU A 401 -20.49 19.29 -24.23
CA GLU A 401 -20.07 19.51 -25.62
C GLU A 401 -18.55 19.68 -25.75
N LEU A 402 -17.91 20.36 -24.80
CA LEU A 402 -16.45 20.40 -24.70
C LEU A 402 -15.85 19.00 -24.51
N ALA A 403 -16.47 18.15 -23.70
CA ALA A 403 -16.02 16.76 -23.53
C ALA A 403 -16.19 15.93 -24.81
N ARG A 404 -17.27 16.15 -25.57
CA ARG A 404 -17.56 15.45 -26.85
C ARG A 404 -16.67 15.89 -28.00
N ARG A 405 -16.10 17.10 -27.92
CA ARG A 405 -15.08 17.58 -28.87
C ARG A 405 -13.88 16.66 -28.89
N ASP A 406 -13.37 16.30 -27.72
CA ASP A 406 -12.09 15.60 -27.58
C ASP A 406 -12.23 14.09 -27.45
N PHE A 407 -13.41 13.60 -27.02
CA PHE A 407 -13.61 12.19 -26.69
C PHE A 407 -14.88 11.60 -27.29
N ILE A 408 -14.86 10.28 -27.42
CA ILE A 408 -16.01 9.41 -27.66
C ILE A 408 -15.95 8.24 -26.68
N ALA A 409 -17.07 7.63 -26.32
CA ALA A 409 -17.11 6.54 -25.34
C ALA A 409 -18.04 5.41 -25.77
N GLU A 410 -17.63 4.17 -25.53
CA GLU A 410 -18.42 2.97 -25.80
C GLU A 410 -18.36 1.95 -24.66
N ARG A 411 -19.47 1.24 -24.45
CA ARG A 411 -19.64 0.21 -23.43
C ARG A 411 -19.64 -1.18 -24.07
N ILE A 412 -18.84 -2.09 -23.52
CA ILE A 412 -18.71 -3.47 -23.99
C ILE A 412 -19.14 -4.45 -22.89
N SER A 413 -19.92 -5.46 -23.27
CA SER A 413 -20.37 -6.55 -22.39
C SER A 413 -19.40 -7.74 -22.39
N ASP A 414 -19.43 -8.59 -21.35
CA ASP A 414 -18.61 -9.80 -21.27
C ASP A 414 -18.81 -10.76 -22.46
N LYS A 415 -20.03 -10.82 -23.00
CA LYS A 415 -20.33 -11.57 -24.22
C LYS A 415 -19.53 -11.04 -25.41
N GLN A 416 -19.57 -9.71 -25.64
CA GLN A 416 -18.80 -9.07 -26.70
C GLN A 416 -17.29 -9.21 -26.47
N THR A 417 -16.84 -9.13 -25.22
CA THR A 417 -15.43 -9.37 -24.84
C THR A 417 -14.99 -10.77 -25.26
N THR A 418 -15.75 -11.80 -24.89
CA THR A 418 -15.47 -13.21 -25.21
C THR A 418 -15.49 -13.46 -26.72
N GLU A 419 -16.49 -12.93 -27.43
CA GLU A 419 -16.59 -13.00 -28.89
C GLU A 419 -15.40 -12.32 -29.57
N THR A 420 -14.93 -11.20 -29.01
CA THR A 420 -13.78 -10.46 -29.53
C THR A 420 -12.48 -11.26 -29.36
N ILE A 421 -12.22 -11.81 -28.17
CA ILE A 421 -11.06 -12.72 -27.93
C ILE A 421 -11.04 -13.84 -28.98
N ARG A 422 -12.18 -14.50 -29.18
CA ARG A 422 -12.33 -15.56 -30.17
C ARG A 422 -12.08 -15.09 -31.60
N SER A 423 -12.60 -13.93 -31.97
CA SER A 423 -12.47 -13.40 -33.34
C SER A 423 -11.03 -13.08 -33.72
N PHE A 424 -10.23 -12.54 -32.79
CA PHE A 424 -8.81 -12.25 -33.01
C PHE A 424 -7.92 -13.49 -32.90
N TYR A 425 -8.30 -14.49 -32.10
CA TYR A 425 -7.64 -15.80 -32.18
C TYR A 425 -7.83 -16.43 -33.57
N LYS A 426 -9.01 -16.28 -34.17
CA LYS A 426 -9.33 -16.82 -35.51
C LYS A 426 -8.82 -15.99 -36.69
N SER A 427 -8.29 -14.79 -36.45
CA SER A 427 -7.79 -13.95 -37.54
C SER A 427 -6.50 -14.52 -38.14
N SER A 428 -6.11 -13.99 -39.31
CA SER A 428 -4.83 -14.28 -39.96
C SER A 428 -4.06 -12.98 -40.15
N PRO A 429 -2.96 -12.74 -39.42
CA PRO A 429 -2.38 -13.61 -38.40
C PRO A 429 -3.27 -13.71 -37.15
N SER A 430 -3.15 -14.83 -36.44
CA SER A 430 -3.83 -15.03 -35.16
C SER A 430 -3.22 -14.13 -34.09
N TYR A 431 -4.06 -13.55 -33.23
CA TYR A 431 -3.63 -12.71 -32.12
C TYR A 431 -4.48 -12.97 -30.87
N ILE A 432 -3.86 -13.49 -29.82
CA ILE A 432 -4.53 -13.76 -28.55
C ILE A 432 -4.51 -12.50 -27.70
N VAL A 433 -5.68 -12.10 -27.21
CA VAL A 433 -5.85 -10.87 -26.44
C VAL A 433 -6.41 -11.18 -25.06
N ASP A 434 -5.98 -10.39 -24.08
CA ASP A 434 -6.57 -10.39 -22.76
C ASP A 434 -7.97 -9.70 -22.79
N PRO A 435 -8.85 -9.93 -21.80
CA PRO A 435 -10.19 -9.38 -21.79
C PRO A 435 -10.24 -7.83 -21.79
N HIS A 436 -9.26 -7.13 -21.23
CA HIS A 436 -9.23 -5.66 -21.25
C HIS A 436 -8.92 -5.15 -22.66
N THR A 437 -7.91 -5.72 -23.32
CA THR A 437 -7.60 -5.43 -24.73
C THR A 437 -8.78 -5.75 -25.63
N ALA A 438 -9.48 -6.86 -25.39
CA ALA A 438 -10.69 -7.23 -26.12
C ALA A 438 -11.81 -6.19 -25.98
N VAL A 439 -12.00 -5.59 -24.80
CA VAL A 439 -12.92 -4.44 -24.63
C VAL A 439 -12.51 -3.27 -25.53
N GLY A 440 -11.22 -2.94 -25.58
CA GLY A 440 -10.70 -1.91 -26.48
C GLY A 440 -10.97 -2.20 -27.96
N LEU A 441 -10.69 -3.42 -28.40
CA LEU A 441 -10.88 -3.86 -29.80
C LEU A 441 -12.37 -3.90 -30.19
N ALA A 442 -13.24 -4.36 -29.29
CA ALA A 442 -14.69 -4.35 -29.50
C ALA A 442 -15.23 -2.93 -29.65
N ALA A 443 -14.80 -2.01 -28.78
CA ALA A 443 -15.16 -0.60 -28.85
C ALA A 443 -14.62 0.06 -30.12
N ALA A 444 -13.37 -0.23 -30.50
CA ALA A 444 -12.75 0.25 -31.73
C ALA A 444 -13.62 -0.08 -32.95
N LYS A 445 -14.04 -1.35 -33.08
CA LYS A 445 -14.92 -1.82 -34.15
C LYS A 445 -16.25 -1.06 -34.21
N ILE A 446 -16.88 -0.76 -33.08
CA ILE A 446 -18.13 0.01 -33.02
C ILE A 446 -17.90 1.48 -33.39
N ILE A 447 -16.81 2.07 -32.91
CA ILE A 447 -16.48 3.48 -33.16
C ILE A 447 -16.06 3.69 -34.61
N ALA A 448 -15.38 2.72 -35.22
CA ALA A 448 -14.95 2.77 -36.61
C ALA A 448 -16.12 3.00 -37.57
N THR A 449 -17.33 2.50 -37.26
CA THR A 449 -18.53 2.72 -38.09
C THR A 449 -19.00 4.18 -38.11
N ARG A 450 -18.46 5.03 -37.23
CA ARG A 450 -18.76 6.46 -37.10
C ARG A 450 -17.57 7.35 -37.46
N ASN A 451 -16.42 6.74 -37.76
CA ASN A 451 -15.23 7.47 -38.16
C ASN A 451 -15.20 7.68 -39.68
N PRO A 452 -14.50 8.72 -40.15
CA PRO A 452 -14.07 8.79 -41.54
C PRO A 452 -13.26 7.53 -41.94
N PRO A 453 -13.35 7.05 -43.19
CA PRO A 453 -12.56 5.91 -43.67
C PRO A 453 -11.04 6.10 -43.56
N SER A 454 -10.56 7.34 -43.43
CA SER A 454 -9.14 7.68 -43.28
C SER A 454 -8.65 7.63 -41.83
N THR A 455 -9.49 7.26 -40.87
CA THR A 455 -9.08 7.14 -39.46
C THR A 455 -8.52 5.75 -39.17
N LEU A 456 -7.29 5.70 -38.68
CA LEU A 456 -6.63 4.49 -38.22
C LEU A 456 -6.70 4.42 -36.70
N GLN A 457 -7.05 3.27 -36.16
CA GLN A 457 -7.21 3.09 -34.73
C GLN A 457 -5.99 2.40 -34.11
N ILE A 458 -5.52 2.94 -32.99
CA ILE A 458 -4.50 2.35 -32.14
C ILE A 458 -5.17 1.95 -30.82
N VAL A 459 -5.35 0.65 -30.61
CA VAL A 459 -5.93 0.11 -29.38
C VAL A 459 -4.82 -0.17 -28.37
N LEU A 460 -4.96 0.34 -27.15
CA LEU A 460 -4.00 0.06 -26.09
C LEU A 460 -4.24 -1.34 -25.52
N SER A 461 -3.24 -2.20 -25.61
CA SER A 461 -3.26 -3.53 -25.00
C SER A 461 -2.62 -3.47 -23.62
N THR A 462 -3.48 -3.49 -22.61
CA THR A 462 -3.13 -3.06 -21.24
C THR A 462 -2.60 -4.19 -20.37
N ALA A 463 -2.75 -5.45 -20.77
CA ALA A 463 -2.20 -6.60 -20.07
C ALA A 463 -1.89 -7.75 -21.02
N HIS A 464 -0.94 -8.58 -20.63
CA HIS A 464 -0.67 -9.83 -21.34
C HIS A 464 -1.81 -10.84 -21.10
N PRO A 465 -2.24 -11.64 -22.10
CA PRO A 465 -3.34 -12.60 -21.94
C PRO A 465 -3.11 -13.61 -20.80
N ALA A 466 -1.85 -13.95 -20.53
CA ALA A 466 -1.49 -14.87 -19.45
C ALA A 466 -1.89 -14.40 -18.04
N LYS A 467 -2.11 -13.09 -17.84
CA LYS A 467 -2.58 -12.56 -16.55
C LYS A 467 -4.03 -12.91 -16.23
N PHE A 468 -4.80 -13.28 -17.24
CA PHE A 468 -6.24 -13.56 -17.15
C PHE A 468 -6.54 -14.93 -17.77
N SER A 469 -5.81 -15.94 -17.30
CA SER A 469 -5.81 -17.29 -17.84
C SER A 469 -7.20 -17.89 -17.97
N GLU A 470 -8.05 -17.68 -16.98
CA GLU A 470 -9.41 -18.23 -16.95
C GLU A 470 -10.31 -17.60 -18.02
N ALA A 471 -10.31 -16.27 -18.14
CA ALA A 471 -11.11 -15.57 -19.16
C ALA A 471 -10.68 -15.98 -20.58
N VAL A 472 -9.37 -16.07 -20.82
CA VAL A 472 -8.82 -16.47 -22.13
C VAL A 472 -9.12 -17.94 -22.42
N THR A 473 -8.93 -18.83 -21.44
CA THR A 473 -9.19 -20.27 -21.60
C THR A 473 -10.68 -20.54 -21.83
N ALA A 474 -11.56 -19.89 -21.07
CA ALA A 474 -13.00 -20.02 -21.25
C ALA A 474 -13.46 -19.50 -22.62
N ALA A 475 -12.90 -18.38 -23.10
CA ALA A 475 -13.27 -17.81 -24.40
C ALA A 475 -12.87 -18.72 -25.59
N LEU A 476 -11.75 -19.43 -25.44
CA LEU A 476 -11.12 -20.26 -26.47
C LEU A 476 -11.25 -21.77 -26.23
N ALA A 477 -12.07 -22.19 -25.25
CA ALA A 477 -12.18 -23.60 -24.85
C ALA A 477 -12.61 -24.53 -26.00
N ASP A 478 -13.47 -24.05 -26.90
CA ASP A 478 -13.99 -24.80 -28.05
C ASP A 478 -13.11 -24.66 -29.31
N GLU A 479 -12.00 -23.91 -29.24
CA GLU A 479 -11.16 -23.66 -30.40
C GLU A 479 -10.12 -24.77 -30.60
N ALA A 480 -10.31 -25.56 -31.65
CA ALA A 480 -9.42 -26.66 -32.00
C ALA A 480 -7.98 -26.15 -32.18
N GLY A 481 -7.05 -26.72 -31.42
CA GLY A 481 -5.64 -26.39 -31.49
C GLY A 481 -5.17 -25.33 -30.49
N PHE A 482 -6.06 -24.66 -29.74
CA PHE A 482 -5.65 -23.76 -28.67
C PHE A 482 -5.04 -24.53 -27.49
N ASN A 483 -3.89 -24.09 -27.00
CA ASN A 483 -3.29 -24.58 -25.77
C ASN A 483 -2.70 -23.41 -24.99
N PHE A 484 -3.27 -23.10 -23.83
CA PHE A 484 -2.82 -21.97 -23.01
C PHE A 484 -1.33 -22.05 -22.63
N GLY A 485 -0.84 -23.24 -22.26
CA GLY A 485 0.56 -23.44 -21.86
C GLY A 485 1.56 -23.22 -23.00
N ARG A 486 1.19 -23.56 -24.23
CA ARG A 486 2.04 -23.42 -25.43
C ARG A 486 1.89 -22.04 -26.08
N ASP A 487 0.67 -21.53 -26.19
CA ASP A 487 0.33 -20.37 -27.02
C ASP A 487 0.31 -19.06 -26.23
N VAL A 488 0.18 -19.13 -24.90
CA VAL A 488 -0.03 -17.94 -24.05
C VAL A 488 0.97 -17.83 -22.91
N LEU A 489 1.33 -18.93 -22.24
CA LEU A 489 2.14 -18.85 -21.02
C LEU A 489 3.58 -18.37 -21.32
N PRO A 490 4.02 -17.20 -20.81
CA PRO A 490 5.36 -16.70 -21.00
C PRO A 490 6.40 -17.56 -20.26
N GLU A 491 7.65 -17.54 -20.73
CA GLU A 491 8.74 -18.27 -20.09
C GLU A 491 8.93 -17.87 -18.63
N GLU A 492 8.78 -16.59 -18.30
CA GLU A 492 8.95 -16.06 -16.95
C GLU A 492 7.89 -16.53 -15.96
N PHE A 493 6.75 -17.05 -16.45
CA PHE A 493 5.71 -17.63 -15.61
C PHE A 493 5.91 -19.12 -15.37
N LYS A 494 6.77 -19.80 -16.13
CA LYS A 494 7.12 -21.20 -15.86
C LYS A 494 7.87 -21.30 -14.53
N GLY A 495 7.41 -22.18 -13.65
CA GLY A 495 7.99 -22.34 -12.31
C GLY A 495 7.63 -21.20 -11.34
N LEU A 496 6.78 -20.23 -11.72
CA LEU A 496 6.46 -19.07 -10.89
C LEU A 496 5.66 -19.47 -9.63
N LEU A 497 4.75 -20.44 -9.76
CA LEU A 497 3.89 -20.85 -8.65
C LEU A 497 4.66 -21.63 -7.58
N GLU A 498 5.76 -22.25 -7.96
CA GLU A 498 6.66 -23.09 -7.17
C GLU A 498 7.74 -22.28 -6.43
N ARG A 499 7.93 -21.00 -6.76
CA ARG A 499 8.92 -20.15 -6.10
C ARG A 499 8.56 -19.93 -4.63
N LYS A 500 9.59 -19.72 -3.80
CA LYS A 500 9.43 -19.32 -2.40
C LYS A 500 8.59 -18.04 -2.32
N ARG A 501 7.61 -18.05 -1.42
CA ARG A 501 6.71 -16.92 -1.17
C ARG A 501 7.01 -16.28 0.19
N ARG A 502 6.81 -14.96 0.29
CA ARG A 502 6.78 -14.19 1.54
C ARG A 502 5.41 -13.53 1.64
N VAL A 503 4.59 -13.97 2.61
CA VAL A 503 3.22 -13.49 2.85
C VAL A 503 2.98 -13.45 4.35
N ILE A 504 2.33 -12.39 4.81
CA ILE A 504 1.91 -12.19 6.19
C ILE A 504 0.40 -12.38 6.24
N ASP A 505 -0.05 -13.38 6.98
CA ASP A 505 -1.47 -13.69 7.12
C ASP A 505 -2.13 -12.83 8.21
N VAL A 506 -3.28 -12.26 7.89
CA VAL A 506 -4.13 -11.51 8.82
C VAL A 506 -5.49 -12.20 8.93
N GLU A 507 -5.77 -12.77 10.10
CA GLU A 507 -6.89 -13.70 10.34
C GLU A 507 -8.30 -13.09 10.24
N LYS A 508 -8.41 -11.77 10.24
CA LYS A 508 -9.68 -11.05 10.09
C LYS A 508 -9.45 -9.62 9.58
N PRO A 509 -10.44 -8.98 8.93
CA PRO A 509 -10.29 -7.61 8.42
C PRO A 509 -10.29 -6.59 9.57
N ASP A 510 -9.15 -6.43 10.23
CA ASP A 510 -8.98 -5.65 11.44
C ASP A 510 -7.80 -4.68 11.28
N VAL A 511 -8.09 -3.38 11.40
CA VAL A 511 -7.11 -2.29 11.25
C VAL A 511 -5.96 -2.44 12.24
N SER A 512 -6.24 -2.86 13.47
CA SER A 512 -5.21 -3.01 14.51
C SER A 512 -4.23 -4.13 14.20
N LEU A 513 -4.67 -5.21 13.53
CA LEU A 513 -3.77 -6.27 13.10
C LEU A 513 -2.82 -5.79 11.99
N VAL A 514 -3.34 -5.00 11.04
CA VAL A 514 -2.50 -4.45 9.97
C VAL A 514 -1.52 -3.39 10.50
N LYS A 515 -1.92 -2.57 11.49
CA LYS A 515 -0.98 -1.69 12.20
C LYS A 515 0.18 -2.47 12.82
N ALA A 516 -0.13 -3.55 13.52
CA ALA A 516 0.90 -4.39 14.13
C ALA A 516 1.86 -4.97 13.09
N VAL A 517 1.37 -5.39 11.92
CA VAL A 517 2.23 -5.83 10.81
C VAL A 517 3.16 -4.71 10.36
N ILE A 518 2.63 -3.51 10.13
CA ILE A 518 3.45 -2.36 9.69
C ILE A 518 4.49 -2.00 10.74
N GLU A 519 4.12 -1.94 12.02
CA GLU A 519 5.02 -1.60 13.13
C GLU A 519 6.14 -2.64 13.29
N ASN A 520 5.82 -3.93 13.22
CA ASN A 520 6.81 -5.01 13.34
C ASN A 520 7.84 -4.96 12.21
N GLU A 521 7.38 -4.81 10.96
CA GLU A 521 8.27 -4.83 9.80
C GLU A 521 9.02 -3.49 9.61
N ALA A 522 8.44 -2.35 10.03
CA ALA A 522 9.11 -1.05 10.01
C ALA A 522 10.25 -0.96 11.04
N GLN A 523 10.13 -1.67 12.17
CA GLN A 523 11.15 -1.76 13.22
C GLN A 523 12.38 -2.58 12.77
N GLU A 524 12.24 -3.59 11.90
CA GLU A 524 13.38 -4.39 11.42
C GLU A 524 14.42 -3.59 10.61
N LYS A 525 14.05 -2.41 10.07
CA LYS A 525 14.93 -1.56 9.24
C LYS A 525 15.47 -0.32 9.94
N GLY A 526 15.06 -0.05 11.17
CA GLY A 526 15.41 1.15 11.94
C GLY A 526 16.62 0.98 12.87
N GLY A 527 17.53 0.05 12.58
CA GLY A 527 18.27 -0.58 13.67
C GLY A 527 17.29 -1.44 14.49
N LYS A 528 17.79 -2.39 15.25
CA LYS A 528 16.97 -3.39 15.93
C LYS A 528 16.30 -2.77 17.16
N VAL A 529 15.44 -1.76 16.97
CA VAL A 529 14.54 -1.29 18.02
C VAL A 529 13.41 -2.30 18.12
N SER A 530 13.69 -3.43 18.78
CA SER A 530 12.68 -4.36 19.25
C SER A 530 11.63 -3.55 19.99
N SER A 531 10.36 -3.62 19.58
CA SER A 531 9.25 -3.11 20.38
C SER A 531 9.38 -3.66 21.82
N GLN A 532 9.79 -2.78 22.73
CA GLN A 532 10.11 -3.03 24.14
C GLN A 532 8.88 -3.35 25.01
N ILE A 533 7.74 -3.67 24.39
CA ILE A 533 6.51 -4.03 25.11
C ILE A 533 6.31 -5.54 24.99
N GLY A 534 6.90 -6.30 25.93
CA GLY A 534 6.64 -7.73 26.12
C GLY A 534 7.83 -8.69 25.89
N THR A 535 9.08 -8.22 25.90
CA THR A 535 10.28 -9.10 25.81
C THR A 535 10.58 -9.82 27.12
N ASN A 536 10.34 -9.19 28.28
CA ASN A 536 10.55 -9.79 29.61
C ASN A 536 9.71 -11.05 29.84
N LEU A 537 8.44 -11.04 29.42
CA LEU A 537 7.58 -12.23 29.51
C LEU A 537 8.09 -13.34 28.58
N GLN A 538 8.57 -13.01 27.38
CA GLN A 538 9.09 -14.02 26.46
C GLN A 538 10.33 -14.72 27.05
N ALA A 539 11.23 -13.98 27.71
CA ALA A 539 12.38 -14.57 28.38
C ALA A 539 11.97 -15.62 29.43
N LEU A 540 10.90 -15.35 30.19
CA LEU A 540 10.35 -16.31 31.15
C LEU A 540 9.66 -17.51 30.47
N ILE A 541 8.90 -17.27 29.39
CA ILE A 541 8.25 -18.34 28.61
C ILE A 541 9.30 -19.29 28.00
N ASP A 542 10.39 -18.74 27.47
CA ASP A 542 11.47 -19.53 26.85
C ASP A 542 12.30 -20.29 27.88
N ALA A 543 12.45 -19.72 29.09
CA ALA A 543 13.23 -20.33 30.16
C ALA A 543 12.48 -21.43 30.92
N GLN A 544 11.14 -21.45 30.93
CA GLN A 544 10.40 -22.43 31.73
C GLN A 544 10.76 -23.88 31.35
N ASN A 545 10.98 -24.73 32.34
CA ASN A 545 11.43 -26.11 32.16
C ASN A 545 12.78 -26.27 31.43
N THR A 546 13.63 -25.25 31.46
CA THR A 546 15.04 -25.34 31.04
C THR A 546 15.96 -25.34 32.26
N PRO A 547 17.27 -25.64 32.11
CA PRO A 547 18.22 -25.56 33.22
C PRO A 547 18.29 -24.18 33.90
N SER A 548 17.91 -23.09 33.21
CA SER A 548 17.91 -21.74 33.79
C SER A 548 16.66 -21.40 34.59
N LEU A 549 15.57 -22.18 34.47
CA LEU A 549 14.36 -22.05 35.28
C LEU A 549 13.67 -23.43 35.40
N PRO A 550 14.27 -24.37 36.14
CA PRO A 550 13.83 -25.76 36.18
C PRO A 550 12.48 -25.92 36.87
N ASN A 551 11.72 -26.96 36.50
CA ASN A 551 10.46 -27.36 37.13
C ASN A 551 9.45 -26.20 37.32
N SER A 552 9.28 -25.38 36.29
CA SER A 552 8.49 -24.16 36.35
C SER A 552 7.46 -24.11 35.22
N SER A 553 6.31 -23.49 35.51
CA SER A 553 5.27 -23.24 34.51
C SER A 553 4.60 -21.91 34.81
N ILE A 554 4.41 -21.08 33.79
CA ILE A 554 3.63 -19.85 33.93
C ILE A 554 2.15 -20.21 33.89
N VAL A 555 1.42 -19.97 34.99
CA VAL A 555 0.02 -20.36 35.14
C VAL A 555 -0.98 -19.29 34.72
N LEU A 556 -0.58 -18.01 34.77
CA LEU A 556 -1.43 -16.87 34.44
C LEU A 556 -0.60 -15.66 34.00
N VAL A 557 -1.04 -14.96 32.97
CA VAL A 557 -0.53 -13.65 32.57
C VAL A 557 -1.63 -12.61 32.69
N VAL A 558 -1.42 -11.60 33.53
CA VAL A 558 -2.37 -10.50 33.76
C VAL A 558 -1.86 -9.21 33.12
N SER A 559 -2.74 -8.47 32.47
CA SER A 559 -2.43 -7.15 31.91
C SER A 559 -3.52 -6.12 32.22
N ASN A 560 -3.11 -4.87 32.45
CA ASN A 560 -4.02 -3.74 32.51
C ASN A 560 -4.28 -3.07 31.14
N ARG A 561 -3.72 -3.62 30.05
CA ARG A 561 -3.91 -3.17 28.67
C ARG A 561 -4.40 -4.32 27.79
N LYS A 562 -5.56 -4.15 27.14
CA LYS A 562 -6.24 -5.19 26.35
C LYS A 562 -5.41 -5.65 25.15
N ALA A 563 -4.67 -4.71 24.56
CA ALA A 563 -3.77 -4.95 23.44
C ALA A 563 -2.31 -5.17 23.87
N ALA A 564 -2.05 -5.53 25.14
CA ALA A 564 -0.68 -5.83 25.57
C ALA A 564 -0.18 -7.08 24.84
N TYR A 565 0.97 -6.95 24.19
CA TYR A 565 1.60 -8.05 23.46
C TYR A 565 1.91 -9.25 24.35
N GLY A 566 2.10 -9.04 25.66
CA GLY A 566 2.25 -10.12 26.64
C GLY A 566 1.05 -11.07 26.69
N LEU A 567 -0.18 -10.59 26.50
CA LEU A 567 -1.38 -11.44 26.43
C LEU A 567 -1.35 -12.31 25.17
N THR A 568 -0.93 -11.75 24.04
CA THR A 568 -0.79 -12.48 22.77
C THR A 568 0.29 -13.57 22.87
N ARG A 569 1.45 -13.26 23.46
CA ARG A 569 2.53 -14.24 23.67
C ARG A 569 2.07 -15.39 24.56
N ALA A 570 1.38 -15.09 25.66
CA ALA A 570 0.83 -16.09 26.56
C ALA A 570 -0.18 -17.01 25.85
N ALA A 571 -1.12 -16.45 25.09
CA ALA A 571 -2.10 -17.21 24.32
C ALA A 571 -1.49 -18.08 23.21
N ASN A 572 -0.34 -17.67 22.66
CA ASN A 572 0.38 -18.39 21.62
C ASN A 572 1.49 -19.32 22.15
N ALA A 573 1.72 -19.35 23.46
CA ALA A 573 2.66 -20.28 24.06
C ALA A 573 2.21 -21.73 23.85
N SER A 574 3.15 -22.68 23.95
CA SER A 574 2.84 -24.10 23.83
C SER A 574 3.24 -24.84 25.11
N PRO A 575 2.26 -25.29 25.94
CA PRO A 575 0.81 -25.06 25.81
C PRO A 575 0.41 -23.59 26.06
N PRO A 576 -0.79 -23.15 25.60
CA PRO A 576 -1.27 -21.80 25.86
C PRO A 576 -1.37 -21.49 27.36
N ILE A 577 -0.87 -20.33 27.75
CA ILE A 577 -0.91 -19.84 29.13
C ILE A 577 -2.21 -19.05 29.34
N ALA A 578 -2.87 -19.24 30.49
CA ALA A 578 -4.09 -18.52 30.81
C ALA A 578 -3.83 -17.01 30.87
N THR A 579 -4.78 -16.21 30.39
CA THR A 579 -4.66 -14.75 30.35
C THR A 579 -5.81 -14.06 31.04
N ALA A 580 -5.54 -12.99 31.79
CA ALA A 580 -6.55 -12.09 32.32
C ALA A 580 -6.26 -10.64 31.94
N TYR A 581 -7.33 -9.87 31.76
CA TYR A 581 -7.24 -8.44 31.47
C TYR A 581 -8.21 -7.68 32.37
N LEU A 582 -7.69 -6.69 33.09
CA LEU A 582 -8.50 -5.75 33.85
C LEU A 582 -7.82 -4.38 33.81
N ALA A 583 -8.43 -3.40 33.13
CA ALA A 583 -7.91 -2.04 33.09
C ALA A 583 -8.54 -1.16 34.16
N LEU A 584 -7.73 -0.27 34.74
CA LEU A 584 -8.14 0.64 35.81
C LEU A 584 -9.35 1.51 35.44
N GLN A 585 -9.28 2.26 34.33
CA GLN A 585 -10.35 3.19 33.97
C GLN A 585 -11.69 2.48 33.66
N PRO A 586 -11.71 1.39 32.87
CA PRO A 586 -12.91 0.57 32.71
C PRO A 586 -13.47 -0.02 34.01
N TYR A 587 -12.61 -0.47 34.92
CA TYR A 587 -13.02 -0.99 36.22
C TYR A 587 -13.71 0.09 37.07
N LEU A 588 -13.08 1.26 37.21
CA LEU A 588 -13.65 2.38 37.98
C LEU A 588 -14.96 2.88 37.37
N LYS A 589 -15.06 2.94 36.03
CA LYS A 589 -16.29 3.34 35.35
C LYS A 589 -17.43 2.34 35.57
N SER A 590 -17.12 1.05 35.62
CA SER A 590 -18.12 -0.01 35.81
C SER A 590 -18.50 -0.20 37.28
N ASN A 591 -17.72 0.36 38.21
CA ASN A 591 -17.95 0.26 39.64
C ASN A 591 -17.91 1.65 40.30
N PRO A 592 -18.98 2.47 40.14
CA PRO A 592 -19.04 3.80 40.75
C PRO A 592 -18.83 3.73 42.28
N GLY A 593 -17.96 4.59 42.81
CA GLY A 593 -17.61 4.64 44.24
C GLY A 593 -16.44 3.75 44.64
N LYS A 594 -15.92 2.90 43.74
CA LYS A 594 -14.68 2.14 43.96
C LYS A 594 -13.45 3.00 43.70
N THR A 595 -12.36 2.68 44.40
CA THR A 595 -11.09 3.40 44.38
C THR A 595 -10.00 2.65 43.63
N ARG A 596 -8.81 3.27 43.49
CA ARG A 596 -7.63 2.56 42.97
C ARG A 596 -7.21 1.38 43.86
N ALA A 597 -7.38 1.51 45.18
CA ALA A 597 -7.12 0.42 46.11
C ALA A 597 -8.06 -0.77 45.87
N ASP A 598 -9.35 -0.50 45.61
CA ASP A 598 -10.30 -1.57 45.24
C ASP A 598 -9.95 -2.25 43.91
N TYR A 599 -9.32 -1.54 42.98
CA TYR A 599 -8.82 -2.12 41.73
C TYR A 599 -7.60 -3.02 41.98
N ASP A 600 -6.63 -2.53 42.76
CA ASP A 600 -5.42 -3.31 43.08
C ASP A 600 -5.78 -4.58 43.87
N ALA A 601 -6.78 -4.53 44.76
CA ALA A 601 -7.33 -5.70 45.44
C ALA A 601 -7.99 -6.71 44.49
N GLU A 602 -8.70 -6.25 43.45
CA GLU A 602 -9.28 -7.14 42.43
C GLU A 602 -8.19 -7.78 41.56
N ILE A 603 -7.12 -7.06 41.24
CA ILE A 603 -5.94 -7.63 40.57
C ILE A 603 -5.29 -8.71 41.46
N ALA A 604 -5.13 -8.47 42.76
CA ALA A 604 -4.60 -9.46 43.69
C ALA A 604 -5.45 -10.73 43.72
N LYS A 605 -6.78 -10.59 43.74
CA LYS A 605 -7.71 -11.72 43.68
C LYS A 605 -7.53 -12.54 42.40
N ILE A 606 -7.50 -11.89 41.24
CA ILE A 606 -7.27 -12.56 39.94
C ILE A 606 -5.95 -13.35 39.95
N VAL A 607 -4.89 -12.77 40.51
CA VAL A 607 -3.57 -13.41 40.62
C VAL A 607 -3.60 -14.59 41.58
N LEU A 608 -4.21 -14.44 42.77
CA LEU A 608 -4.25 -15.47 43.80
C LEU A 608 -5.16 -16.66 43.43
N ASP A 609 -6.21 -16.44 42.63
CA ASP A 609 -7.07 -17.50 42.10
C ASP A 609 -6.27 -18.52 41.25
N ALA A 610 -5.17 -18.09 40.63
CA ALA A 610 -4.25 -18.95 39.89
C ALA A 610 -3.26 -19.72 40.78
N ARG A 611 -3.29 -19.52 42.10
CA ARG A 611 -2.43 -20.18 43.10
C ARG A 611 -0.92 -20.13 42.78
N PRO A 612 -0.34 -18.94 42.55
CA PRO A 612 1.07 -18.81 42.21
C PRO A 612 1.99 -19.15 43.38
N ASP A 613 3.18 -19.69 43.07
CA ASP A 613 4.31 -19.78 44.01
C ASP A 613 5.21 -18.53 43.97
N LEU A 614 5.16 -17.78 42.87
CA LEU A 614 5.92 -16.55 42.64
C LEU A 614 5.09 -15.62 41.74
N VAL A 615 5.11 -14.32 42.03
CA VAL A 615 4.56 -13.27 41.15
C VAL A 615 5.71 -12.47 40.55
N VAL A 616 5.72 -12.33 39.22
CA VAL A 616 6.75 -11.57 38.49
C VAL A 616 6.14 -10.38 37.75
N LEU A 617 6.59 -9.18 38.07
CA LEU A 617 6.16 -7.94 37.40
C LEU A 617 6.94 -7.73 36.09
N ALA A 618 6.63 -8.52 35.07
CA ALA A 618 7.28 -8.46 33.77
C ALA A 618 6.69 -7.34 32.87
N GLY A 619 7.01 -6.08 33.18
CA GLY A 619 6.53 -4.91 32.41
C GLY A 619 5.24 -4.29 32.94
N TRP A 620 4.99 -4.44 34.25
CA TRP A 620 3.85 -3.80 34.92
C TRP A 620 4.21 -2.37 35.34
N MET A 621 3.64 -1.38 34.65
CA MET A 621 4.03 0.04 34.79
C MET A 621 3.28 0.81 35.90
N HIS A 622 2.56 0.12 36.78
CA HIS A 622 1.84 0.74 37.89
C HIS A 622 2.45 0.31 39.23
N VAL A 623 2.62 1.26 40.14
CA VAL A 623 2.90 0.93 41.55
C VAL A 623 1.73 0.08 42.09
N LEU A 624 2.07 -1.07 42.67
CA LEU A 624 1.14 -1.92 43.40
C LEU A 624 1.01 -1.37 44.81
N SER A 625 -0.21 -0.99 45.21
CA SER A 625 -0.47 -0.49 46.56
C SER A 625 -0.54 -1.63 47.59
N GLU A 626 -0.64 -1.25 48.87
CA GLU A 626 -0.89 -2.18 49.98
C GLU A 626 -2.12 -3.07 49.72
N ALA A 627 -3.13 -2.54 49.02
CA ALA A 627 -4.32 -3.30 48.66
C ALA A 627 -4.06 -4.49 47.72
N PHE A 628 -2.90 -4.53 47.04
CA PHE A 628 -2.44 -5.72 46.34
C PHE A 628 -1.53 -6.61 47.20
N LEU A 629 -0.60 -6.01 47.96
CA LEU A 629 0.40 -6.74 48.74
C LEU A 629 -0.19 -7.45 49.96
N ASP A 630 -1.09 -6.80 50.71
CA ASP A 630 -1.67 -7.34 51.94
C ASP A 630 -2.45 -8.66 51.69
N PRO A 631 -3.29 -8.79 50.63
CA PRO A 631 -3.91 -10.07 50.30
C PRO A 631 -2.92 -11.17 49.94
N VAL A 632 -1.79 -10.82 49.31
CA VAL A 632 -0.75 -11.80 48.95
C VAL A 632 -0.02 -12.29 50.20
N GLU A 633 0.29 -11.39 51.14
CA GLU A 633 0.87 -11.76 52.44
C GLU A 633 -0.08 -12.62 53.29
N GLU A 634 -1.37 -12.28 53.32
CA GLU A 634 -2.36 -13.07 54.05
C GLU A 634 -2.54 -14.46 53.43
N ALA A 635 -2.61 -14.55 52.10
CA ALA A 635 -2.65 -15.83 51.40
C ALA A 635 -1.41 -16.69 51.69
N ALA A 636 -0.22 -16.07 51.79
CA ALA A 636 1.01 -16.75 52.18
C ALA A 636 0.95 -17.29 53.62
N ARG A 637 0.41 -16.53 54.57
CA ARG A 637 0.21 -16.97 55.96
C ARG A 637 -0.74 -18.16 56.04
N VAL A 638 -1.88 -18.09 55.34
CA VAL A 638 -2.88 -19.17 55.30
C VAL A 638 -2.31 -20.44 54.67
N ARG A 639 -1.51 -20.30 53.60
CA ARG A 639 -0.86 -21.43 52.92
C ARG A 639 0.31 -22.02 53.70
N GLY A 640 0.84 -21.31 54.70
CA GLY A 640 2.07 -21.66 55.41
C GLY A 640 3.33 -21.60 54.53
N LYS A 641 3.27 -20.88 53.40
CA LYS A 641 4.35 -20.77 52.40
C LYS A 641 4.36 -19.37 51.79
N PRO A 642 5.53 -18.68 51.70
CA PRO A 642 5.61 -17.34 51.11
C PRO A 642 5.22 -17.32 49.62
N ILE A 643 4.60 -16.23 49.17
CA ILE A 643 4.31 -15.92 47.76
C ILE A 643 5.07 -14.64 47.41
N PRO A 644 6.38 -14.72 47.11
CA PRO A 644 7.18 -13.55 46.79
C PRO A 644 6.65 -12.83 45.55
N VAL A 645 6.78 -11.51 45.54
CA VAL A 645 6.53 -10.65 44.39
C VAL A 645 7.87 -10.03 44.00
N ILE A 646 8.30 -10.20 42.76
CA ILE A 646 9.56 -9.63 42.27
C ILE A 646 9.31 -8.71 41.07
N ASN A 647 10.16 -7.69 40.96
CA ASN A 647 10.15 -6.75 39.85
C ASN A 647 11.56 -6.59 39.27
N LEU A 648 11.62 -6.31 37.97
CA LEU A 648 12.82 -5.87 37.29
C LEU A 648 12.87 -4.35 37.32
N HIS A 649 13.97 -3.80 37.81
CA HIS A 649 14.25 -2.36 37.78
C HIS A 649 15.55 -2.10 37.01
N PRO A 650 15.52 -1.27 35.95
CA PRO A 650 16.70 -1.01 35.14
C PRO A 650 17.52 0.14 35.72
N ALA A 651 17.98 -0.07 36.94
CA ALA A 651 19.03 0.69 37.62
C ALA A 651 19.63 -0.15 38.76
N LEU A 652 20.78 0.28 39.28
CA LEU A 652 21.38 -0.31 40.47
C LEU A 652 20.56 -0.03 41.76
N PRO A 653 20.74 -0.81 42.84
CA PRO A 653 20.01 -0.62 44.09
C PRO A 653 20.12 0.81 44.64
N GLY A 654 18.97 1.41 44.97
CA GLY A 654 18.88 2.78 45.48
C GLY A 654 19.04 3.88 44.43
N ALA A 655 19.19 3.53 43.15
CA ALA A 655 19.33 4.48 42.05
C ALA A 655 18.04 4.61 41.21
N PHE A 656 17.71 5.85 40.83
CA PHE A 656 16.70 6.20 39.82
C PHE A 656 15.33 5.50 39.99
N GLU A 657 14.72 5.56 41.18
CA GLU A 657 13.39 5.00 41.46
C GLU A 657 12.32 5.49 40.48
N GLY A 658 11.41 4.59 40.07
CA GLY A 658 10.26 4.89 39.23
C GLY A 658 10.54 4.94 37.72
N ALA A 659 9.63 5.57 36.97
CA ALA A 659 9.64 5.54 35.50
C ALA A 659 10.84 6.25 34.86
N ASN A 660 11.21 5.82 33.64
CA ASN A 660 12.34 6.37 32.87
C ASN A 660 13.71 6.22 33.55
N ALA A 661 13.91 5.16 34.35
CA ALA A 661 15.19 4.88 35.00
C ALA A 661 16.36 4.77 34.00
N ILE A 662 16.19 4.03 32.89
CA ILE A 662 17.22 3.87 31.83
C ILE A 662 17.77 5.22 31.34
N LYS A 663 16.88 6.14 30.97
CA LYS A 663 17.28 7.46 30.46
C LYS A 663 17.95 8.29 31.55
N ARG A 664 17.40 8.27 32.77
CA ARG A 664 17.96 9.04 33.90
C ARG A 664 19.35 8.54 34.28
N GLU A 665 19.53 7.23 34.32
CA GLU A 665 20.81 6.59 34.60
C GLU A 665 21.85 6.86 33.50
N TYR A 666 21.45 6.76 32.23
CA TYR A 666 22.29 7.15 31.09
C TYR A 666 22.69 8.63 31.15
N ASP A 667 21.75 9.55 31.36
CA ASP A 667 22.01 10.99 31.43
C ASP A 667 22.94 11.33 32.62
N ALA A 668 22.76 10.67 33.77
CA ALA A 668 23.62 10.85 34.95
C ALA A 668 25.05 10.36 34.68
N PHE A 669 25.22 9.22 34.00
CA PHE A 669 26.53 8.72 33.62
C PHE A 669 27.24 9.67 32.66
N GLN A 670 26.54 10.17 31.63
CA GLN A 670 27.11 11.12 30.67
C GLN A 670 27.55 12.44 31.31
N LYS A 671 26.89 12.85 32.40
CA LYS A 671 27.26 14.04 33.20
C LYS A 671 28.36 13.75 34.23
N GLY A 672 28.79 12.50 34.40
CA GLY A 672 29.73 12.09 35.44
C GLY A 672 29.15 12.12 36.85
N GLU A 673 27.83 12.09 37.00
CA GLU A 673 27.12 12.05 38.29
C GLU A 673 27.13 10.64 38.89
N VAL A 674 27.23 9.60 38.04
CA VAL A 674 27.42 8.20 38.42
C VAL A 674 28.54 7.58 37.59
N ASP A 675 29.28 6.64 38.17
CA ASP A 675 30.36 5.89 37.53
C ASP A 675 29.95 4.48 37.09
N LYS A 676 28.79 4.02 37.56
CA LYS A 676 28.25 2.69 37.31
C LYS A 676 26.77 2.75 36.99
N VAL A 677 26.35 1.89 36.07
CA VAL A 677 24.96 1.71 35.67
C VAL A 677 24.62 0.23 35.65
N GLY A 678 23.35 -0.14 35.71
CA GLY A 678 22.99 -1.55 35.70
C GLY A 678 21.51 -1.86 35.84
N VAL A 679 21.24 -3.10 36.23
CA VAL A 679 19.89 -3.63 36.37
C VAL A 679 19.82 -4.47 37.64
N MET A 680 18.66 -4.46 38.29
CA MET A 680 18.37 -5.35 39.39
C MET A 680 17.01 -6.04 39.23
N VAL A 681 16.91 -7.23 39.81
CA VAL A 681 15.63 -7.81 40.21
C VAL A 681 15.57 -7.72 41.73
N HIS A 682 14.47 -7.21 42.26
CA HIS A 682 14.28 -7.01 43.68
C HIS A 682 12.91 -7.50 44.13
N ARG A 683 12.77 -7.79 45.43
CA ARG A 683 11.46 -8.07 46.04
C ARG A 683 10.63 -6.79 46.05
N VAL A 684 9.34 -6.90 45.74
CA VAL A 684 8.42 -5.75 45.79
C VAL A 684 7.95 -5.57 47.23
N ILE A 685 8.19 -4.37 47.77
CA ILE A 685 7.67 -3.90 49.06
C ILE A 685 6.84 -2.63 48.83
N LYS A 686 6.36 -2.01 49.92
CA LYS A 686 5.53 -0.80 49.86
C LYS A 686 6.29 0.38 49.24
N GLU A 687 7.58 0.49 49.53
CA GLU A 687 8.47 1.48 48.96
C GLU A 687 8.92 1.09 47.55
N VAL A 688 8.68 1.98 46.58
CA VAL A 688 8.98 1.77 45.16
C VAL A 688 10.47 1.51 44.95
N ASP A 689 10.79 0.40 44.29
CA ASP A 689 12.15 -0.01 43.93
C ASP A 689 13.16 -0.11 45.11
N ARG A 690 12.68 -0.22 46.36
CA ARG A 690 13.52 -0.25 47.58
C ARG A 690 13.58 -1.61 48.28
N GLY A 691 12.92 -2.63 47.74
CA GLY A 691 12.96 -3.95 48.34
C GLY A 691 14.31 -4.64 48.18
N GLU A 692 14.47 -5.74 48.91
CA GLU A 692 15.71 -6.52 48.93
C GLU A 692 16.12 -6.94 47.50
N PRO A 693 17.33 -6.59 47.02
CA PRO A 693 17.83 -7.03 45.73
C PRO A 693 18.07 -8.54 45.72
N VAL A 694 17.55 -9.22 44.70
CA VAL A 694 17.69 -10.66 44.48
C VAL A 694 18.91 -10.94 43.58
N ILE A 695 18.99 -10.23 42.46
CA ILE A 695 20.10 -10.25 41.48
C ILE A 695 20.40 -8.80 41.11
N VAL A 696 21.68 -8.44 41.06
CA VAL A 696 22.17 -7.14 40.61
C VAL A 696 23.26 -7.38 39.58
N LYS A 697 23.18 -6.69 38.44
CA LYS A 697 24.18 -6.79 37.39
C LYS A 697 24.55 -5.40 36.89
N GLU A 698 25.82 -5.05 37.04
CA GLU A 698 26.39 -3.86 36.42
C GLU A 698 26.47 -4.07 34.90
N VAL A 699 26.15 -3.02 34.14
CA VAL A 699 26.26 -3.00 32.69
C VAL A 699 27.22 -1.86 32.34
N PRO A 700 28.41 -2.13 31.79
CA PRO A 700 29.39 -1.06 31.54
C PRO A 700 28.83 -0.06 30.53
N LEU A 701 28.98 1.26 30.70
CA LEU A 701 28.59 2.23 29.67
C LEU A 701 29.84 2.71 28.90
N GLU A 702 29.84 2.61 27.58
CA GLU A 702 31.01 2.98 26.77
C GLU A 702 31.01 4.48 26.42
N LYS A 703 32.19 5.10 26.39
CA LYS A 703 32.32 6.54 26.09
C LYS A 703 31.92 6.81 24.63
N GLY A 704 30.86 7.59 24.42
CA GLY A 704 30.31 7.90 23.10
C GLY A 704 29.27 6.90 22.58
N GLU A 705 28.92 5.88 23.38
CA GLU A 705 27.77 5.01 23.14
C GLU A 705 26.48 5.82 23.18
N THR A 706 25.53 5.57 22.26
CA THR A 706 24.23 6.24 22.27
C THR A 706 23.26 5.55 23.22
N LEU A 707 22.21 6.27 23.65
CA LEU A 707 21.17 5.73 24.54
C LEU A 707 20.50 4.47 23.96
N GLU A 708 20.34 4.43 22.64
CA GLU A 708 19.74 3.30 21.94
C GLU A 708 20.62 2.05 22.03
N VAL A 709 21.93 2.19 21.77
CA VAL A 709 22.90 1.08 21.82
C VAL A 709 23.04 0.55 23.25
N PHE A 710 23.13 1.45 24.23
CA PHE A 710 23.13 1.07 25.63
C PHE A 710 21.84 0.35 26.02
N GLY A 711 20.68 0.90 25.64
CA GLY A 711 19.37 0.31 25.90
C GLY A 711 19.26 -1.12 25.38
N GLU A 712 19.69 -1.39 24.15
CA GLU A 712 19.68 -2.75 23.58
C GLU A 712 20.49 -3.76 24.41
N ARG A 713 21.66 -3.35 24.93
CA ARG A 713 22.52 -4.20 25.75
C ARG A 713 21.99 -4.36 27.17
N LEU A 714 21.43 -3.29 27.73
CA LEU A 714 20.74 -3.32 29.03
C LEU A 714 19.56 -4.30 28.98
N HIS A 715 18.73 -4.26 27.93
CA HIS A 715 17.59 -5.18 27.78
C HIS A 715 17.99 -6.66 27.67
N LYS A 716 19.10 -6.99 27.00
CA LYS A 716 19.62 -8.38 27.01
C LYS A 716 19.98 -8.83 28.42
N THR A 717 20.57 -7.91 29.19
CA THR A 717 20.94 -8.14 30.59
C THR A 717 19.70 -8.28 31.47
N GLU A 718 18.67 -7.47 31.25
CA GLU A 718 17.38 -7.55 31.93
C GLU A 718 16.75 -8.93 31.79
N TRP A 719 16.76 -9.52 30.58
CA TRP A 719 16.17 -10.84 30.34
C TRP A 719 16.89 -11.94 31.13
N GLU A 720 18.21 -11.92 31.11
CA GLU A 720 19.04 -12.86 31.87
C GLU A 720 18.80 -12.73 33.37
N VAL A 721 18.83 -11.49 33.88
CA VAL A 721 18.69 -11.18 35.30
C VAL A 721 17.29 -11.50 35.81
N LEU A 722 16.26 -11.26 35.01
CA LEU A 722 14.87 -11.62 35.33
C LEU A 722 14.69 -13.13 35.49
N VAL A 723 15.23 -13.93 34.56
CA VAL A 723 15.17 -15.40 34.64
C VAL A 723 15.95 -15.91 35.84
N GLN A 724 17.17 -15.40 36.08
CA GLN A 724 17.98 -15.76 37.25
C GLN A 724 17.29 -15.41 38.56
N GLY A 725 16.69 -14.21 38.65
CA GLY A 725 15.95 -13.76 39.82
C GLY A 725 14.72 -14.63 40.09
N ALA A 726 13.97 -14.99 39.04
CA ALA A 726 12.84 -15.91 39.17
C ALA A 726 13.28 -17.30 39.65
N SER A 727 14.37 -17.86 39.10
CA SER A 727 14.90 -19.17 39.51
C SER A 727 15.32 -19.17 40.97
N LYS A 728 16.15 -18.20 41.38
CA LYS A 728 16.64 -18.08 42.75
C LYS A 728 15.50 -17.98 43.76
N VAL A 729 14.47 -17.19 43.46
CA VAL A 729 13.34 -17.00 44.37
C VAL A 729 12.42 -18.22 44.40
N LEU A 730 12.26 -18.93 43.27
CA LEU A 730 11.53 -20.20 43.27
C LEU A 730 12.23 -21.28 44.11
N GLU A 731 13.56 -21.34 44.10
CA GLU A 731 14.35 -22.26 44.94
C GLU A 731 14.19 -21.98 46.44
N GLU A 732 14.01 -20.71 46.83
CA GLU A 732 13.81 -20.34 48.24
C GLU A 732 12.43 -20.74 48.79
N VAL A 733 11.44 -20.94 47.91
CA VAL A 733 10.06 -21.24 48.31
C VAL A 733 9.66 -22.68 48.06
N GLN A 734 10.38 -23.44 47.23
CA GLN A 734 10.19 -24.88 47.03
C GLN A 734 10.61 -25.67 48.28
#